data_AF-A0A8A4HMD6-F1
#
_entry.id   AF-A0A8A4HMD6-F1
#
_cell.length_a   1.000
_cell.length_b   1.000
_cell.length_c   1.000
_cell.angle_alpha   90.00
_cell.angle_beta   90.00
_cell.angle_gamma   90.00
#
_symmetry.space_group_name_H-M   'P 1'
#
loop_
_entity.id
_entity.type
_entity.pdbx_description
1 polymer ?
#
loop_
_entity_poly.entity_id
_entity_poly.type
_entity_poly.pdbx_seq_one_letter_code
_entity_poly.pdbx_strand_id
1 'polypeptide(L)'
;MYLLIVFLPLLGSSVAGFFGRFLGSEGTAIMTTTCVSFSSILSLIAFYEVAPGASACYLRIAPWISSEMFDASWGFLFDSPTVVMLIVVTSISSLVHLYSISYMSEDPHSPRFMCYLSILTFFMPMLVTGDNSLQLFLGWEGVGLASYLLIHFWFTRLQADKAATKAMPVNRVGDFGLAPGISGRFTLFQTVDFSTIFARASAPRNSLISCNMRLNAITLICILLLIGAVGKSAQIGSHTWSPDAMEGPTPVSALIHAATMVTAGVFMIARCSPLFEYPPTALIVITSAGATTSFLAATTGILQNDLKRVIAYSTCSQLGYMIFACGISNYSVSVFHLMNHAFFKALLFLSAGSVIHAMSDEQDMRKMGGLASSFPFTYAMMLMGSLSLIGFPFLTGFYSKDVILELAYTKYTISGNFAFWLGSVSVLFTSYYSFRSLFLTFLVPTNSFGRDILRCHDAPIPMAIPLILLALGSLFVGYLAKDMMIGLGTNFWANSPFVLPKNEILAESEFAAPTITKLIPILFSTSGASVAYNVNPVADQFQRAFQTSTFCNRLYSFFNKRWFFDQVLNDFLVRSFLRFGYEVSFEALDKGAIEILGPYGISYTFRRLAERISQLQSGFVYHYAFAMLLGSTLFVTFSRMWDSLSSWVDNRSSFILIVSSIYYNKSINKNK
;
A
#
# COMPACT_ATOMS: atom_id res chain seq x y z
N MET A 1 26.12 16.13 3.48
CA MET A 1 25.27 16.07 2.28
C MET A 1 24.13 15.05 2.42
N TYR A 2 24.43 13.76 2.56
CA TYR A 2 23.45 12.66 2.60
C TYR A 2 22.24 12.87 3.53
N LEU A 3 22.46 13.29 4.78
CA LEU A 3 21.36 13.56 5.72
C LEU A 3 20.43 14.69 5.28
N LEU A 4 20.95 15.68 4.54
CA LEU A 4 20.13 16.78 4.03
C LEU A 4 19.11 16.27 2.99
N ILE A 5 19.46 15.28 2.18
CA ILE A 5 18.54 14.67 1.21
C ILE A 5 17.27 14.18 1.92
N VAL A 6 17.44 13.58 3.11
CA VAL A 6 16.34 13.03 3.91
C VAL A 6 15.60 14.12 4.69
N PHE A 7 16.31 15.03 5.36
CA PHE A 7 15.69 16.00 6.28
C PHE A 7 15.17 17.30 5.62
N LEU A 8 15.61 17.67 4.41
CA LEU A 8 15.11 18.87 3.73
C LEU A 8 13.59 18.81 3.46
N PRO A 9 13.01 17.69 2.98
CA PRO A 9 11.54 17.58 2.89
C PRO A 9 10.82 17.73 4.24
N LEU A 10 11.43 17.27 5.35
CA LEU A 10 10.88 17.45 6.69
C LEU A 10 10.94 18.92 7.14
N LEU A 11 12.00 19.64 6.77
CA LEU A 11 12.10 21.07 6.99
C LEU A 11 10.99 21.80 6.22
N GLY A 12 10.79 21.45 4.95
CA GLY A 12 9.69 22.00 4.15
C GLY A 12 8.31 21.74 4.78
N SER A 13 8.05 20.52 5.24
CA SER A 13 6.76 20.15 5.85
C SER A 13 6.53 20.84 7.19
N SER A 14 7.54 20.91 8.05
CA SER A 14 7.44 21.58 9.35
C SER A 14 7.21 23.09 9.19
N VAL A 15 7.92 23.74 8.26
CA VAL A 15 7.72 25.17 7.99
C VAL A 15 6.33 25.44 7.40
N ALA A 16 5.88 24.64 6.42
CA ALA A 16 4.54 24.77 5.86
C ALA A 16 3.43 24.47 6.89
N GLY A 17 3.64 23.50 7.78
CA GLY A 17 2.69 23.11 8.81
C GLY A 17 2.54 24.14 9.93
N PHE A 18 3.65 24.63 10.50
CA PHE A 18 3.62 25.58 11.62
C PHE A 18 3.44 27.03 11.16
N PHE A 19 4.15 27.44 10.10
CA PHE A 19 4.16 28.83 9.63
C PHE A 19 3.27 29.07 8.40
N GLY A 20 2.55 28.05 7.90
CA GLY A 20 1.77 28.19 6.67
C GLY A 20 0.67 29.25 6.71
N ARG A 21 0.10 29.52 7.89
CA ARG A 21 -0.86 30.64 8.06
C ARG A 21 -0.21 32.01 7.93
N PHE A 22 1.07 32.14 8.28
CA PHE A 22 1.83 33.39 8.18
C PHE A 22 2.45 33.59 6.79
N LEU A 23 2.93 32.52 6.17
CA LEU A 23 3.58 32.53 4.86
C LEU A 23 2.60 32.59 3.68
N GLY A 24 1.34 32.21 3.88
CA GLY A 24 0.33 32.13 2.82
C GLY A 24 0.57 30.97 1.84
N SER A 25 -0.26 30.88 0.81
CA SER A 25 -0.20 29.83 -0.21
C SER A 25 1.08 29.89 -1.05
N GLU A 26 1.47 31.09 -1.50
CA GLU A 26 2.67 31.27 -2.33
C GLU A 26 3.96 31.03 -1.55
N GLY A 27 4.08 31.58 -0.34
CA GLY A 27 5.28 31.41 0.49
C GLY A 27 5.50 29.95 0.90
N THR A 28 4.43 29.22 1.23
CA THR A 28 4.54 27.78 1.53
C THR A 28 4.89 26.95 0.31
N ALA A 29 4.30 27.23 -0.85
CA ALA A 29 4.62 26.55 -2.10
C ALA A 29 6.10 26.74 -2.49
N ILE A 30 6.60 27.98 -2.44
CA ILE A 30 8.01 28.27 -2.77
C ILE A 30 8.95 27.58 -1.77
N MET A 31 8.63 27.59 -0.47
CA MET A 31 9.48 26.96 0.54
C MET A 31 9.56 25.43 0.39
N THR A 32 8.43 24.75 0.21
CA THR A 32 8.44 23.28 0.06
C THR A 32 9.09 22.85 -1.24
N THR A 33 8.79 23.54 -2.35
CA THR A 33 9.37 23.24 -3.66
C THR A 33 10.88 23.44 -3.69
N THR A 34 11.40 24.51 -3.06
CA THR A 34 12.85 24.76 -2.96
C THR A 34 13.57 23.74 -2.08
N CYS A 35 12.99 23.34 -0.95
CA CYS A 35 13.57 22.31 -0.08
C CYS A 35 13.70 20.97 -0.83
N VAL A 36 12.65 20.58 -1.56
CA VAL A 36 12.62 19.31 -2.30
C VAL A 36 13.47 19.37 -3.56
N SER A 37 13.50 20.47 -4.30
CA SER A 37 14.39 20.63 -5.46
C SER A 37 15.87 20.64 -5.05
N PHE A 38 16.20 21.24 -3.89
CA PHE A 38 17.55 21.12 -3.35
C PHE A 38 17.89 19.68 -2.97
N SER A 39 16.94 18.93 -2.39
CA SER A 39 17.12 17.50 -2.11
C SER A 39 17.33 16.66 -3.38
N SER A 40 16.70 17.01 -4.51
CA SER A 40 16.88 16.30 -5.78
C SER A 40 18.22 16.59 -6.45
N ILE A 41 18.74 17.81 -6.31
CA ILE A 41 20.10 18.13 -6.77
C ILE A 41 21.13 17.36 -5.94
N LEU A 42 20.97 17.31 -4.62
CA LEU A 42 21.86 16.55 -3.74
C LEU A 42 21.78 15.04 -3.99
N SER A 43 20.63 14.49 -4.38
CA SER A 43 20.50 13.06 -4.71
C SER A 43 21.22 12.68 -6.01
N LEU A 44 21.28 13.59 -7.00
CA LEU A 44 22.10 13.40 -8.21
C LEU A 44 23.60 13.37 -7.89
N ILE A 45 24.07 14.20 -6.94
CA ILE A 45 25.47 14.18 -6.48
C ILE A 45 25.75 12.87 -5.74
N ALA A 46 24.86 12.46 -4.82
CA ALA A 46 24.97 11.17 -4.15
C ALA A 46 25.02 10.00 -5.14
N PHE A 47 24.26 10.08 -6.23
CA PHE A 47 24.30 9.06 -7.28
C PHE A 47 25.64 8.99 -7.95
N TYR A 48 26.23 10.13 -8.31
CA TYR A 48 27.56 10.16 -8.88
C TYR A 48 28.65 9.63 -7.92
N GLU A 49 28.54 9.87 -6.62
CA GLU A 49 29.51 9.34 -5.65
C GLU A 49 29.37 7.83 -5.42
N VAL A 50 28.15 7.34 -5.28
CA VAL A 50 27.89 5.95 -4.87
C VAL A 50 27.89 5.00 -6.07
N ALA A 51 27.25 5.37 -7.19
CA ALA A 51 27.10 4.46 -8.33
C ALA A 51 28.39 4.36 -9.18
N PRO A 52 28.87 5.41 -9.87
CA PRO A 52 30.13 5.32 -10.61
C PRO A 52 31.36 5.40 -9.70
N GLY A 53 31.29 6.11 -8.56
CA GLY A 53 32.39 6.17 -7.60
C GLY A 53 32.53 4.95 -6.69
N ALA A 54 31.57 4.01 -6.73
CA ALA A 54 31.55 2.77 -5.94
C ALA A 54 31.78 2.95 -4.43
N SER A 55 31.41 4.11 -3.88
CA SER A 55 31.67 4.49 -2.50
C SER A 55 30.40 4.40 -1.64
N ALA A 56 30.04 3.17 -1.22
CA ALA A 56 28.91 2.98 -0.33
C ALA A 56 29.16 3.67 1.03
N CYS A 57 28.18 4.47 1.48
CA CYS A 57 28.30 5.25 2.71
C CYS A 57 27.35 4.71 3.78
N TYR A 58 27.89 4.42 4.97
CA TYR A 58 27.10 4.07 6.15
C TYR A 58 27.25 5.18 7.20
N LEU A 59 26.13 5.72 7.66
CA LEU A 59 26.08 6.78 8.66
C LEU A 59 25.26 6.34 9.87
N ARG A 60 25.92 6.11 11.01
CA ARG A 60 25.25 5.87 12.30
C ARG A 60 25.11 7.19 13.05
N ILE A 61 23.89 7.59 13.40
CA ILE A 61 23.65 8.86 14.11
C ILE A 61 23.64 8.64 15.62
N ALA A 62 22.73 7.80 16.10
CA ALA A 62 22.49 7.59 17.53
C ALA A 62 21.86 6.20 17.77
N PRO A 63 21.98 5.61 18.97
CA PRO A 63 21.16 4.46 19.34
C PRO A 63 19.67 4.87 19.42
N TRP A 64 18.77 4.10 18.81
CA TRP A 64 17.32 4.36 18.87
C TRP A 64 16.68 3.60 20.03
N ILE A 65 16.92 2.29 20.11
CA ILE A 65 16.46 1.43 21.21
C ILE A 65 17.65 0.60 21.66
N SER A 66 18.01 0.71 22.93
CA SER A 66 19.02 -0.15 23.56
C SER A 66 18.39 -0.90 24.72
N SER A 67 18.21 -2.20 24.52
CA SER A 67 17.93 -3.15 25.61
C SER A 67 18.91 -4.30 25.47
N GLU A 68 19.24 -4.97 26.56
CA GLU A 68 20.36 -5.93 26.67
C GLU A 68 20.51 -6.88 25.46
N MET A 69 19.40 -7.44 24.96
CA MET A 69 19.37 -8.34 23.79
C MET A 69 18.95 -7.68 22.47
N PHE A 70 18.43 -6.45 22.50
CA PHE A 70 17.91 -5.75 21.33
C PHE A 70 18.58 -4.38 21.22
N ASP A 71 19.56 -4.29 20.32
CA ASP A 71 20.20 -3.06 19.88
C ASP A 71 19.65 -2.67 18.51
N ALA A 72 19.05 -1.48 18.44
CA ALA A 72 18.61 -0.86 17.20
C ALA A 72 19.17 0.56 17.16
N SER A 73 20.08 0.82 16.21
CA SER A 73 20.58 2.17 15.96
C SER A 73 19.73 2.92 14.94
N TRP A 74 19.71 4.23 15.06
CA TRP A 74 19.29 5.11 13.98
C TRP A 74 20.46 5.30 13.02
N GLY A 75 20.42 4.61 11.88
CA GLY A 75 21.47 4.65 10.87
C GLY A 75 20.93 4.72 9.46
N PHE A 76 21.80 5.15 8.54
CA PHE A 76 21.45 5.35 7.14
C PHE A 76 22.48 4.65 6.27
N LEU A 77 22.00 3.82 5.33
CA LEU A 77 22.84 3.13 4.36
C LEU A 77 22.57 3.71 2.96
N PHE A 78 23.63 4.22 2.34
CA PHE A 78 23.64 4.72 0.96
C PHE A 78 24.46 3.78 0.08
N ASP A 79 23.79 2.83 -0.54
CA ASP A 79 24.29 1.89 -1.56
C ASP A 79 23.61 2.12 -2.92
N SER A 80 23.98 1.35 -3.95
CA SER A 80 23.44 1.50 -5.31
C SER A 80 21.90 1.48 -5.39
N PRO A 81 21.14 0.52 -4.80
CA PRO A 81 19.68 0.54 -4.86
C PRO A 81 19.06 1.70 -4.08
N THR A 82 19.63 2.12 -2.94
CA THR A 82 19.10 3.28 -2.22
C THR A 82 19.21 4.56 -3.05
N VAL A 83 20.35 4.79 -3.70
CA VAL A 83 20.58 6.07 -4.38
C VAL A 83 19.80 6.17 -5.69
N VAL A 84 19.63 5.06 -6.40
CA VAL A 84 18.68 4.98 -7.53
C VAL A 84 17.28 5.40 -7.09
N MET A 85 16.80 4.83 -5.98
CA MET A 85 15.47 5.17 -5.45
C MET A 85 15.39 6.60 -4.93
N LEU A 86 16.46 7.14 -4.33
CA LEU A 86 16.51 8.53 -3.89
C LEU A 86 16.36 9.50 -5.06
N ILE A 87 17.05 9.27 -6.19
CA ILE A 87 16.86 10.09 -7.39
C ILE A 87 15.43 10.02 -7.86
N VAL A 88 14.87 8.81 -8.01
CA VAL A 88 13.49 8.62 -8.48
C VAL A 88 12.51 9.39 -7.61
N VAL A 89 12.59 9.21 -6.28
CA VAL A 89 11.66 9.83 -5.33
C VAL A 89 11.82 11.34 -5.30
N THR A 90 13.05 11.85 -5.17
CA THR A 90 13.29 13.31 -5.02
C THR A 90 13.07 14.06 -6.33
N SER A 91 13.46 13.51 -7.48
CA SER A 91 13.24 14.14 -8.79
C SER A 91 11.75 14.24 -9.12
N ILE A 92 10.99 13.14 -9.03
CA ILE A 92 9.55 13.14 -9.31
C ILE A 92 8.83 14.01 -8.27
N SER A 93 9.22 13.92 -7.00
CA SER A 93 8.67 14.80 -5.97
C SER A 93 8.87 16.27 -6.30
N SER A 94 10.06 16.69 -6.73
CA SER A 94 10.32 18.09 -7.10
C SER A 94 9.43 18.56 -8.25
N LEU A 95 9.21 17.71 -9.25
CA LEU A 95 8.35 18.00 -10.41
C LEU A 95 6.87 18.06 -10.02
N VAL A 96 6.41 17.17 -9.14
CA VAL A 96 5.04 17.16 -8.61
C VAL A 96 4.79 18.41 -7.74
N HIS A 97 5.75 18.80 -6.91
CA HIS A 97 5.66 20.02 -6.11
C HIS A 97 5.50 21.25 -7.00
N LEU A 98 6.33 21.40 -8.04
CA LEU A 98 6.22 22.49 -9.01
C LEU A 98 4.87 22.50 -9.74
N TYR A 99 4.41 21.33 -10.18
CA TYR A 99 3.09 21.19 -10.82
C TYR A 99 1.94 21.60 -9.88
N SER A 100 2.06 21.25 -8.60
CA SER A 100 1.00 21.51 -7.62
C SER A 100 0.82 22.97 -7.25
N ILE A 101 1.81 23.83 -7.48
CA ILE A 101 1.69 25.29 -7.27
C ILE A 101 0.54 25.85 -8.11
N SER A 102 0.53 25.52 -9.40
CA SER A 102 -0.52 25.94 -10.33
C SER A 102 -1.82 25.16 -10.12
N TYR A 103 -1.74 23.84 -9.90
CA TYR A 103 -2.92 22.98 -9.82
C TYR A 103 -3.80 23.28 -8.61
N MET A 104 -3.19 23.65 -7.48
CA MET A 104 -3.90 23.96 -6.22
C MET A 104 -4.04 25.46 -5.97
N SER A 105 -3.83 26.31 -6.98
CA SER A 105 -3.82 27.77 -6.81
C SER A 105 -5.16 28.34 -6.32
N GLU A 106 -6.27 27.72 -6.74
CA GLU A 106 -7.63 28.14 -6.37
C GLU A 106 -8.13 27.53 -5.04
N ASP A 107 -7.41 26.55 -4.46
CA ASP A 107 -7.85 25.85 -3.25
C ASP A 107 -7.40 26.60 -1.97
N PRO A 108 -8.31 26.93 -1.03
CA PRO A 108 -7.97 27.65 0.19
C PRO A 108 -7.05 26.86 1.14
N HIS A 109 -6.97 25.54 0.99
CA HIS A 109 -6.18 24.67 1.86
C HIS A 109 -4.83 24.25 1.26
N SER A 110 -4.31 25.01 0.29
CA SER A 110 -3.02 24.76 -0.35
C SER A 110 -1.81 24.66 0.61
N PRO A 111 -1.68 25.43 1.72
CA PRO A 111 -0.57 25.23 2.66
C PRO A 111 -0.57 23.85 3.32
N ARG A 112 -1.77 23.36 3.67
CA ARG A 112 -1.96 22.02 4.27
C ARG A 112 -1.62 20.94 3.27
N PHE A 113 -2.02 21.12 2.01
CA PHE A 113 -1.67 20.22 0.91
C PHE A 113 -0.14 20.10 0.74
N MET A 114 0.55 21.24 0.65
CA MET A 114 2.01 21.28 0.49
C MET A 114 2.76 20.66 1.68
N CYS A 115 2.23 20.83 2.90
CA CYS A 115 2.76 20.16 4.10
C CYS A 115 2.62 18.63 4.01
N TYR A 116 1.45 18.12 3.63
CA TYR A 116 1.24 16.67 3.49
C TYR A 116 2.02 16.07 2.30
N LEU A 117 2.20 16.82 1.22
CA LEU A 117 2.99 16.36 0.08
C LEU A 117 4.47 16.26 0.45
N SER A 118 5.00 17.25 1.18
CA SER A 118 6.38 17.23 1.68
C SER A 118 6.60 16.15 2.75
N ILE A 119 5.64 15.89 3.66
CA ILE A 119 5.78 14.81 4.66
C ILE A 119 5.79 13.42 4.01
N LEU A 120 5.00 13.20 2.96
CA LEU A 120 5.05 11.97 2.17
C LEU A 120 6.45 11.77 1.56
N THR A 121 7.06 12.86 1.11
CA THR A 121 8.40 12.85 0.49
C THR A 121 9.55 12.83 1.48
N PHE A 122 9.27 12.96 2.77
CA PHE A 122 10.20 12.68 3.86
C PHE A 122 10.19 11.18 4.22
N PHE A 123 9.01 10.59 4.40
CA PHE A 123 8.91 9.19 4.83
C PHE A 123 9.42 8.20 3.79
N MET A 124 9.34 8.54 2.49
CA MET A 124 9.87 7.65 1.45
C MET A 124 11.42 7.57 1.47
N PRO A 125 12.20 8.67 1.48
CA PRO A 125 13.65 8.61 1.74
C PRO A 125 14.00 7.92 3.05
N MET A 126 13.24 8.15 4.14
CA MET A 126 13.45 7.43 5.41
C MET A 126 13.34 5.91 5.28
N LEU A 127 12.37 5.44 4.49
CA LEU A 127 12.18 4.02 4.16
C LEU A 127 13.35 3.49 3.34
N VAL A 128 13.72 4.20 2.27
CA VAL A 128 14.73 3.77 1.31
C VAL A 128 16.11 3.67 1.95
N THR A 129 16.48 4.66 2.77
CA THR A 129 17.80 4.77 3.39
C THR A 129 17.97 3.95 4.67
N GLY A 130 16.94 3.20 5.09
CA GLY A 130 16.98 2.38 6.30
C GLY A 130 18.12 1.36 6.29
N ASP A 131 18.93 1.36 7.34
CA ASP A 131 19.97 0.35 7.60
C ASP A 131 19.46 -0.90 8.34
N ASN A 132 18.35 -0.75 9.05
CA ASN A 132 17.67 -1.81 9.75
C ASN A 132 16.19 -1.88 9.38
N SER A 133 15.57 -3.00 9.75
CA SER A 133 14.17 -3.23 9.40
C SER A 133 13.15 -2.41 10.20
N LEU A 134 13.52 -1.85 11.36
CA LEU A 134 12.65 -0.94 12.12
C LEU A 134 12.52 0.42 11.45
N GLN A 135 13.63 0.99 10.98
CA GLN A 135 13.61 2.25 10.26
C GLN A 135 12.86 2.11 8.94
N LEU A 136 13.04 0.98 8.24
CA LEU A 136 12.21 0.63 7.09
C LEU A 136 10.73 0.64 7.49
N PHE A 137 10.36 0.02 8.63
CA PHE A 137 8.99 0.01 9.13
C PHE A 137 8.45 1.39 9.50
N LEU A 138 9.27 2.27 10.08
CA LEU A 138 8.90 3.67 10.36
C LEU A 138 8.55 4.41 9.07
N GLY A 139 9.42 4.34 8.05
CA GLY A 139 9.14 4.93 6.74
C GLY A 139 7.91 4.30 6.08
N TRP A 140 7.74 2.99 6.25
CA TRP A 140 6.62 2.21 5.70
C TRP A 140 5.25 2.63 6.25
N GLU A 141 5.12 2.75 7.57
CA GLU A 141 3.93 3.28 8.21
C GLU A 141 3.73 4.77 7.92
N GLY A 142 4.82 5.54 7.93
CA GLY A 142 4.80 6.98 7.64
C GLY A 142 4.26 7.31 6.25
N VAL A 143 4.69 6.57 5.22
CA VAL A 143 4.14 6.67 3.85
C VAL A 143 2.65 6.30 3.85
N GLY A 144 2.25 5.28 4.62
CA GLY A 144 0.83 4.92 4.79
C GLY A 144 -0.01 6.04 5.37
N LEU A 145 0.46 6.64 6.47
CA LEU A 145 -0.23 7.76 7.12
C LEU A 145 -0.31 8.99 6.21
N ALA A 146 0.79 9.37 5.56
CA ALA A 146 0.82 10.51 4.67
C ALA A 146 -0.11 10.30 3.45
N SER A 147 -0.19 9.09 2.92
CA SER A 147 -1.13 8.76 1.84
C SER A 147 -2.59 8.90 2.27
N TYR A 148 -2.94 8.47 3.49
CA TYR A 148 -4.29 8.63 4.03
C TYR A 148 -4.69 10.09 4.12
N LEU A 149 -3.81 10.94 4.65
CA LEU A 149 -4.05 12.39 4.77
C LEU A 149 -4.24 13.07 3.40
N LEU A 150 -3.51 12.63 2.37
CA LEU A 150 -3.60 13.19 1.03
C LEU A 150 -4.83 12.71 0.24
N ILE A 151 -5.25 11.45 0.41
CA ILE A 151 -6.49 10.93 -0.20
C ILE A 151 -7.71 11.62 0.45
N HIS A 152 -7.68 11.81 1.77
CA HIS A 152 -8.72 12.49 2.54
C HIS A 152 -8.64 14.03 2.48
N PHE A 153 -7.84 14.60 1.57
CA PHE A 153 -7.62 16.05 1.55
C PHE A 153 -8.92 16.85 1.37
N TRP A 154 -9.80 16.41 0.46
CA TRP A 154 -11.15 16.97 0.28
C TRP A 154 -12.18 16.24 1.15
N PHE A 155 -12.02 16.38 2.47
CA PHE A 155 -12.85 15.76 3.52
C PHE A 155 -14.35 16.12 3.46
N THR A 156 -14.76 17.09 2.65
CA THR A 156 -16.17 17.41 2.43
C THR A 156 -16.85 16.42 1.48
N ARG A 157 -16.08 15.70 0.65
CA ARG A 157 -16.58 14.68 -0.27
C ARG A 157 -16.62 13.32 0.43
N LEU A 158 -17.82 12.83 0.73
CA LEU A 158 -18.02 11.50 1.35
C LEU A 158 -17.33 10.35 0.59
N GLN A 159 -17.17 10.45 -0.73
CA GLN A 159 -16.48 9.42 -1.52
C GLN A 159 -14.96 9.42 -1.26
N ALA A 160 -14.35 10.59 -1.09
CA ALA A 160 -12.94 10.70 -0.73
C ALA A 160 -12.68 10.13 0.67
N ASP A 161 -13.60 10.37 1.60
CA ASP A 161 -13.52 9.83 2.96
C ASP A 161 -13.65 8.31 2.99
N LYS A 162 -14.61 7.76 2.24
CA LYS A 162 -14.77 6.31 2.08
C LYS A 162 -13.54 5.68 1.42
N ALA A 163 -12.96 6.34 0.42
CA ALA A 163 -11.74 5.87 -0.24
C ALA A 163 -10.55 5.86 0.71
N ALA A 164 -10.35 6.94 1.47
CA ALA A 164 -9.26 7.04 2.45
C ALA A 164 -9.41 6.03 3.59
N THR A 165 -10.62 5.91 4.15
CA THR A 165 -10.95 4.93 5.20
C THR A 165 -10.92 3.49 4.71
N LYS A 166 -11.07 3.22 3.41
CA LYS A 166 -10.80 1.90 2.81
C LYS A 166 -9.31 1.65 2.62
N ALA A 167 -8.55 2.64 2.17
CA ALA A 167 -7.12 2.49 1.90
C ALA A 167 -6.30 2.21 3.17
N MET A 168 -6.63 2.86 4.29
CA MET A 168 -5.88 2.72 5.53
C MET A 168 -5.93 1.28 6.11
N PRO A 169 -7.09 0.64 6.32
CA PRO A 169 -7.16 -0.75 6.80
C PRO A 169 -6.50 -1.74 5.86
N VAL A 170 -6.69 -1.62 4.54
CA VAL A 170 -6.08 -2.57 3.58
C VAL A 170 -4.56 -2.49 3.63
N ASN A 171 -4.00 -1.27 3.74
CA ASN A 171 -2.57 -1.08 3.92
C ASN A 171 -2.09 -1.62 5.28
N ARG A 172 -2.85 -1.37 6.35
CA ARG A 172 -2.52 -1.84 7.71
C ARG A 172 -2.55 -3.36 7.84
N VAL A 173 -3.43 -4.05 7.12
CA VAL A 173 -3.40 -5.52 7.03
C VAL A 173 -2.08 -6.01 6.40
N GLY A 174 -1.55 -5.29 5.41
CA GLY A 174 -0.20 -5.54 4.90
C GLY A 174 0.86 -5.29 5.97
N ASP A 175 0.76 -4.20 6.73
CA ASP A 175 1.69 -3.87 7.83
C ASP A 175 1.68 -4.97 8.92
N PHE A 176 0.53 -5.60 9.17
CA PHE A 176 0.38 -6.80 10.02
C PHE A 176 1.03 -8.08 9.44
N GLY A 177 1.41 -8.10 8.16
CA GLY A 177 2.31 -9.12 7.60
C GLY A 177 3.78 -8.77 7.81
N LEU A 178 4.14 -7.50 7.61
CA LEU A 178 5.52 -7.01 7.75
C LEU A 178 6.02 -7.09 9.20
N ALA A 179 5.20 -6.71 10.18
CA ALA A 179 5.60 -6.70 11.59
C ALA A 179 5.96 -8.10 12.14
N PRO A 180 5.16 -9.16 11.93
CA PRO A 180 5.57 -10.54 12.23
C PRO A 180 6.78 -11.02 11.41
N GLY A 181 6.98 -10.52 10.19
CA GLY A 181 8.19 -10.80 9.40
C GLY A 181 9.45 -10.19 10.05
N ILE A 182 9.35 -8.98 10.61
CA ILE A 182 10.43 -8.34 11.38
C ILE A 182 10.69 -9.10 12.68
N SER A 183 9.65 -9.45 13.43
CA SER A 183 9.83 -10.23 14.67
C SER A 183 10.41 -11.61 14.39
N GLY A 184 9.96 -12.29 13.33
CA GLY A 184 10.54 -13.55 12.85
C GLY A 184 12.04 -13.43 12.55
N ARG A 185 12.47 -12.37 11.85
CA ARG A 185 13.90 -12.11 11.61
C ARG A 185 14.68 -11.93 12.91
N PHE A 186 14.15 -11.13 13.84
CA PHE A 186 14.80 -10.92 15.13
C PHE A 186 14.93 -12.24 15.91
N THR A 187 13.90 -13.09 15.94
CA THR A 187 13.97 -14.38 16.63
C THR A 187 15.02 -15.34 16.04
N LEU A 188 15.22 -15.31 14.72
CA LEU A 188 16.17 -16.19 14.03
C LEU A 188 17.62 -15.70 14.09
N PHE A 189 17.83 -14.40 13.84
CA PHE A 189 19.15 -13.81 13.64
C PHE A 189 19.66 -13.05 14.87
N GLN A 190 18.78 -12.74 15.83
CA GLN A 190 19.05 -11.95 17.05
C GLN A 190 19.54 -10.53 16.78
N THR A 191 19.14 -9.96 15.64
CA THR A 191 19.55 -8.63 15.17
C THR A 191 18.52 -8.11 14.18
N VAL A 192 18.48 -6.79 14.03
CA VAL A 192 17.54 -6.08 13.16
C VAL A 192 18.25 -5.42 11.98
N ASP A 193 19.59 -5.40 12.01
CA ASP A 193 20.47 -4.75 11.02
C ASP A 193 20.64 -5.59 9.75
N PHE A 194 20.48 -4.96 8.59
CA PHE A 194 20.52 -5.66 7.31
C PHE A 194 21.86 -6.34 7.03
N SER A 195 22.99 -5.69 7.34
CA SER A 195 24.34 -6.22 7.08
C SER A 195 24.56 -7.57 7.77
N THR A 196 24.20 -7.65 9.04
CA THR A 196 24.34 -8.88 9.86
C THR A 196 23.35 -9.96 9.47
N ILE A 197 22.11 -9.59 9.14
CA ILE A 197 21.08 -10.52 8.66
C ILE A 197 21.51 -11.15 7.34
N PHE A 198 21.95 -10.35 6.37
CA PHE A 198 22.34 -10.85 5.05
C PHE A 198 23.59 -11.72 5.10
N ALA A 199 24.57 -11.38 5.94
CA ALA A 199 25.75 -12.23 6.15
C ALA A 199 25.39 -13.60 6.77
N ARG A 200 24.37 -13.65 7.64
CA ARG A 200 23.92 -14.89 8.30
C ARG A 200 22.84 -15.65 7.53
N ALA A 201 22.25 -15.05 6.50
CA ALA A 201 21.14 -15.63 5.75
C ALA A 201 21.52 -16.96 5.04
N SER A 202 22.79 -17.12 4.69
CA SER A 202 23.34 -18.36 4.10
C SER A 202 23.39 -19.55 5.07
N ALA A 203 23.31 -19.31 6.37
CA ALA A 203 23.46 -20.36 7.37
C ALA A 203 22.19 -21.22 7.48
N PRO A 204 22.31 -22.56 7.53
CA PRO A 204 21.16 -23.46 7.61
C PRO A 204 20.56 -23.46 9.03
N ARG A 205 19.67 -22.50 9.33
CA ARG A 205 18.83 -22.48 10.54
C ARG A 205 17.38 -22.63 10.12
N ASN A 206 16.94 -23.88 10.00
CA ASN A 206 15.85 -24.23 9.07
C ASN A 206 14.51 -24.66 9.71
N SER A 207 14.29 -24.50 11.01
CA SER A 207 12.98 -24.86 11.58
C SER A 207 12.53 -23.93 12.68
N LEU A 208 11.43 -23.23 12.42
CA LEU A 208 10.61 -22.60 13.45
C LEU A 208 9.39 -23.50 13.67
N ILE A 209 9.02 -23.71 14.93
CA ILE A 209 7.79 -24.43 15.28
C ILE A 209 6.69 -23.39 15.38
N SER A 210 5.72 -23.41 14.46
CA SER A 210 4.53 -22.57 14.50
C SER A 210 3.30 -23.48 14.48
N CYS A 211 2.37 -23.30 15.42
CA CYS A 211 1.16 -24.13 15.54
C CYS A 211 1.42 -25.64 15.47
N ASN A 212 2.45 -26.13 16.17
CA ASN A 212 2.91 -27.55 16.14
C ASN A 212 3.38 -28.07 14.77
N MET A 213 3.53 -27.21 13.76
CA MET A 213 4.14 -27.55 12.48
C MET A 213 5.58 -27.05 12.40
N ARG A 214 6.49 -27.91 11.90
CA ARG A 214 7.87 -27.51 11.56
C ARG A 214 7.86 -26.89 10.16
N LEU A 215 7.93 -25.57 10.09
CA LEU A 215 8.06 -24.83 8.84
C LEU A 215 9.49 -24.31 8.68
N ASN A 216 9.94 -24.19 7.43
CA ASN A 216 11.21 -23.54 7.15
C ASN A 216 11.10 -22.06 7.52
N ALA A 217 11.88 -21.64 8.51
CA ALA A 217 11.78 -20.34 9.14
C ALA A 217 11.98 -19.19 8.14
N ILE A 218 12.95 -19.32 7.22
CA ILE A 218 13.23 -18.31 6.18
C ILE A 218 12.06 -18.22 5.19
N THR A 219 11.46 -19.35 4.80
CA THR A 219 10.30 -19.35 3.88
C THR A 219 9.11 -18.60 4.49
N LEU A 220 8.83 -18.83 5.79
CA LEU A 220 7.75 -18.16 6.50
C LEU A 220 8.00 -16.65 6.60
N ILE A 221 9.23 -16.25 6.97
CA ILE A 221 9.62 -14.84 7.03
C ILE A 221 9.44 -14.18 5.67
N CYS A 222 9.94 -14.78 4.59
CA CYS A 222 9.81 -14.23 3.23
C CYS A 222 8.33 -14.11 2.80
N ILE A 223 7.47 -15.07 3.14
CA ILE A 223 6.03 -14.99 2.86
C ILE A 223 5.37 -13.86 3.68
N LEU A 224 5.73 -13.69 4.95
CA LEU A 224 5.22 -12.60 5.79
C LEU A 224 5.65 -11.22 5.27
N LEU A 225 6.92 -11.07 4.89
CA LEU A 225 7.42 -9.86 4.22
C LEU A 225 6.67 -9.62 2.90
N LEU A 226 6.41 -10.67 2.11
CA LEU A 226 5.62 -10.57 0.88
C LEU A 226 4.20 -10.08 1.15
N ILE A 227 3.53 -10.53 2.21
CA ILE A 227 2.19 -10.02 2.58
C ILE A 227 2.24 -8.50 2.84
N GLY A 228 3.30 -8.03 3.50
CA GLY A 228 3.59 -6.60 3.60
C GLY A 228 3.68 -5.93 2.24
N ALA A 229 4.58 -6.42 1.38
CA ALA A 229 4.74 -5.89 0.03
C ALA A 229 3.43 -5.86 -0.75
N VAL A 230 2.65 -6.94 -0.73
CA VAL A 230 1.35 -7.10 -1.41
C VAL A 230 0.40 -5.97 -1.02
N GLY A 231 0.28 -5.64 0.27
CA GLY A 231 -0.62 -4.59 0.77
C GLY A 231 -0.31 -3.21 0.19
N LYS A 232 0.95 -2.74 0.30
CA LYS A 232 1.36 -1.42 -0.21
C LYS A 232 1.49 -1.37 -1.72
N SER A 233 1.88 -2.48 -2.37
CA SER A 233 2.06 -2.52 -3.82
C SER A 233 0.78 -2.87 -4.59
N ALA A 234 -0.38 -2.86 -3.92
CA ALA A 234 -1.70 -3.06 -4.49
C ALA A 234 -1.81 -4.35 -5.33
N GLN A 235 -1.30 -5.46 -4.80
CA GLN A 235 -1.31 -6.76 -5.49
C GLN A 235 -2.65 -7.49 -5.28
N ILE A 236 -2.76 -8.73 -5.75
CA ILE A 236 -4.02 -9.46 -5.79
C ILE A 236 -4.60 -9.58 -4.36
N GLY A 237 -5.92 -9.45 -4.25
CA GLY A 237 -6.61 -9.37 -2.96
C GLY A 237 -6.60 -7.98 -2.30
N SER A 238 -5.51 -7.21 -2.40
CA SER A 238 -5.39 -5.85 -1.82
C SER A 238 -5.45 -4.71 -2.84
N HIS A 239 -5.44 -5.00 -4.13
CA HIS A 239 -5.44 -4.01 -5.22
C HIS A 239 -6.60 -3.01 -5.19
N THR A 240 -7.68 -3.32 -4.49
CA THR A 240 -8.94 -2.56 -4.48
C THR A 240 -8.83 -1.13 -3.97
N TRP A 241 -7.84 -0.81 -3.12
CA TRP A 241 -7.70 0.54 -2.58
C TRP A 241 -7.06 1.52 -3.57
N SER A 242 -6.19 1.02 -4.46
CA SER A 242 -5.37 1.87 -5.35
C SER A 242 -6.22 2.66 -6.37
N PRO A 243 -7.20 2.05 -7.07
CA PRO A 243 -8.10 2.78 -7.96
C PRO A 243 -9.05 3.76 -7.24
N ASP A 244 -9.43 3.47 -5.99
CA ASP A 244 -10.28 4.37 -5.19
C ASP A 244 -9.51 5.57 -4.64
N ALA A 245 -8.19 5.44 -4.45
CA ALA A 245 -7.32 6.56 -4.07
C ALA A 245 -7.30 7.70 -5.11
N MET A 246 -7.86 7.48 -6.31
CA MET A 246 -7.99 8.49 -7.37
C MET A 246 -8.95 9.64 -7.04
N GLU A 247 -9.72 9.55 -5.95
CA GLU A 247 -10.53 10.69 -5.43
C GLU A 247 -9.65 11.85 -4.93
N GLY A 248 -8.39 11.58 -4.55
CA GLY A 248 -7.45 12.63 -4.16
C GLY A 248 -6.99 13.50 -5.34
N PRO A 249 -6.34 14.65 -5.09
CA PRO A 249 -5.83 15.53 -6.14
C PRO A 249 -4.88 14.80 -7.11
N THR A 250 -4.82 15.23 -8.38
CA THR A 250 -3.99 14.55 -9.40
C THR A 250 -2.48 14.56 -9.10
N PRO A 251 -1.88 15.61 -8.49
CA PRO A 251 -0.45 15.57 -8.14
C PRO A 251 -0.16 14.49 -7.08
N VAL A 252 -1.12 14.24 -6.18
CA VAL A 252 -1.03 13.15 -5.19
C VAL A 252 -1.03 11.80 -5.87
N SER A 253 -1.94 11.58 -6.83
CA SER A 253 -1.96 10.31 -7.56
C SER A 253 -0.67 10.08 -8.35
N ALA A 254 -0.08 11.13 -8.93
CA ALA A 254 1.23 11.02 -9.59
C ALA A 254 2.31 10.54 -8.60
N LEU A 255 2.39 11.13 -7.41
CA LEU A 255 3.45 10.83 -6.45
C LEU A 255 3.28 9.47 -5.75
N ILE A 256 2.04 9.13 -5.34
CA ILE A 256 1.73 7.85 -4.67
C ILE A 256 1.98 6.68 -5.62
N HIS A 257 1.48 6.75 -6.86
CA HIS A 257 1.45 5.61 -7.76
C HIS A 257 2.67 5.50 -8.68
N ALA A 258 3.44 6.58 -8.88
CA ALA A 258 4.65 6.51 -9.70
C ALA A 258 5.92 6.23 -8.89
N ALA A 259 6.11 6.91 -7.75
CA ALA A 259 7.42 6.99 -7.10
C ALA A 259 7.51 6.48 -5.66
N THR A 260 6.43 6.50 -4.88
CA THR A 260 6.51 6.33 -3.41
C THR A 260 5.86 5.05 -2.87
N MET A 261 4.55 5.06 -2.68
CA MET A 261 3.87 4.05 -1.87
C MET A 261 3.91 2.67 -2.51
N VAL A 262 3.57 2.62 -3.78
CA VAL A 262 3.36 1.34 -4.46
C VAL A 262 4.70 0.70 -4.87
N THR A 263 5.74 1.53 -5.03
CA THR A 263 7.13 1.12 -5.28
C THR A 263 7.86 0.65 -4.02
N ALA A 264 7.46 1.12 -2.83
CA ALA A 264 8.07 0.72 -1.56
C ALA A 264 8.06 -0.81 -1.34
N GLY A 265 6.98 -1.49 -1.74
CA GLY A 265 6.89 -2.96 -1.64
C GLY A 265 7.90 -3.67 -2.55
N VAL A 266 8.05 -3.22 -3.79
CA VAL A 266 9.04 -3.75 -4.74
C VAL A 266 10.46 -3.50 -4.22
N PHE A 267 10.73 -2.28 -3.77
CA PHE A 267 12.03 -1.91 -3.21
C PHE A 267 12.39 -2.75 -1.99
N MET A 268 11.45 -3.00 -1.07
CA MET A 268 11.71 -3.83 0.10
C MET A 268 12.07 -5.28 -0.29
N ILE A 269 11.40 -5.86 -1.30
CA ILE A 269 11.76 -7.18 -1.81
C ILE A 269 13.16 -7.16 -2.42
N ALA A 270 13.48 -6.16 -3.25
CA ALA A 270 14.80 -6.02 -3.88
C ALA A 270 15.92 -5.80 -2.85
N ARG A 271 15.69 -4.99 -1.81
CA ARG A 271 16.64 -4.78 -0.70
C ARG A 271 16.85 -6.05 0.12
N CYS A 272 15.79 -6.83 0.32
CA CYS A 272 15.85 -8.12 0.99
C CYS A 272 16.19 -9.28 0.03
N SER A 273 16.74 -9.01 -1.17
CA SER A 273 17.10 -10.09 -2.11
C SER A 273 18.03 -11.15 -1.50
N PRO A 274 18.99 -10.83 -0.61
CA PRO A 274 19.80 -11.87 0.04
C PRO A 274 18.96 -12.84 0.89
N LEU A 275 17.77 -12.44 1.36
CA LEU A 275 16.86 -13.36 2.07
C LEU A 275 15.97 -14.15 1.12
N PHE A 276 15.48 -13.52 0.04
CA PHE A 276 14.54 -14.15 -0.90
C PHE A 276 15.18 -15.17 -1.84
N GLU A 277 16.51 -15.12 -2.04
CA GLU A 277 17.24 -16.07 -2.89
C GLU A 277 17.28 -17.51 -2.34
N TYR A 278 17.27 -17.68 -1.01
CA TYR A 278 17.38 -18.99 -0.38
C TYR A 278 16.09 -19.84 -0.40
N PRO A 279 14.89 -19.28 -0.18
CA PRO A 279 13.63 -20.04 -0.22
C PRO A 279 12.98 -20.07 -1.63
N PRO A 280 13.12 -21.16 -2.42
CA PRO A 280 12.51 -21.24 -3.75
C PRO A 280 10.97 -21.21 -3.71
N THR A 281 10.37 -21.71 -2.63
CA THR A 281 8.91 -21.68 -2.44
C THR A 281 8.38 -20.25 -2.37
N ALA A 282 9.10 -19.34 -1.69
CA ALA A 282 8.71 -17.94 -1.59
C ALA A 282 8.81 -17.28 -2.99
N LEU A 283 9.90 -17.51 -3.72
CA LEU A 283 10.06 -17.00 -5.09
C LEU A 283 8.91 -17.44 -6.01
N ILE A 284 8.49 -18.71 -5.96
CA ILE A 284 7.35 -19.20 -6.74
C ILE A 284 6.05 -18.47 -6.38
N VAL A 285 5.79 -18.21 -5.09
CA VAL A 285 4.61 -17.46 -4.66
C VAL A 285 4.67 -16.01 -5.15
N ILE A 286 5.85 -15.38 -5.11
CA ILE A 286 6.06 -14.01 -5.62
C ILE A 286 5.79 -13.95 -7.13
N THR A 287 6.33 -14.89 -7.91
CA THR A 287 6.11 -14.94 -9.36
C THR A 287 4.64 -15.11 -9.72
N SER A 288 3.95 -16.03 -9.06
CA SER A 288 2.53 -16.31 -9.34
C SER A 288 1.63 -15.15 -8.91
N ALA A 289 1.90 -14.52 -7.76
CA ALA A 289 1.19 -13.34 -7.31
C ALA A 289 1.38 -12.15 -8.29
N GLY A 290 2.62 -11.85 -8.70
CA GLY A 290 2.90 -10.75 -9.63
C GLY A 290 2.34 -10.97 -11.06
N ALA A 291 2.37 -12.21 -11.55
CA ALA A 291 1.83 -12.53 -12.88
C ALA A 291 0.29 -12.49 -12.92
N THR A 292 -0.37 -12.95 -11.85
CA THR A 292 -1.83 -12.88 -11.76
C THR A 292 -2.32 -11.44 -11.60
N THR A 293 -1.58 -10.59 -10.88
CA THR A 293 -1.92 -9.16 -10.76
C THR A 293 -1.72 -8.39 -12.04
N SER A 294 -0.62 -8.64 -12.77
CA SER A 294 -0.37 -7.97 -14.05
C SER A 294 -1.54 -8.21 -15.02
N PHE A 295 -2.01 -9.45 -15.09
CA PHE A 295 -3.16 -9.87 -15.90
C PHE A 295 -4.48 -9.28 -15.39
N LEU A 296 -4.81 -9.47 -14.11
CA LEU A 296 -6.07 -9.00 -13.53
C LEU A 296 -6.23 -7.49 -13.71
N ALA A 297 -5.21 -6.72 -13.34
CA ALA A 297 -5.22 -5.27 -13.46
C ALA A 297 -5.36 -4.84 -14.93
N ALA A 298 -4.66 -5.49 -15.86
CA ALA A 298 -4.76 -5.16 -17.27
C ALA A 298 -6.16 -5.43 -17.84
N THR A 299 -6.81 -6.55 -17.47
CA THR A 299 -8.18 -6.84 -17.93
C THR A 299 -9.22 -5.85 -17.41
N THR A 300 -9.10 -5.43 -16.14
CA THR A 300 -10.03 -4.44 -15.56
C THR A 300 -9.87 -3.06 -16.19
N GLY A 301 -8.64 -2.65 -16.52
CA GLY A 301 -8.34 -1.34 -17.16
C GLY A 301 -8.98 -1.13 -18.54
N ILE A 302 -9.30 -2.21 -19.26
CA ILE A 302 -9.96 -2.18 -20.59
C ILE A 302 -11.31 -1.47 -20.52
N LEU A 303 -12.07 -1.64 -19.44
CA LEU A 303 -13.48 -1.23 -19.35
C LEU A 303 -13.75 -0.12 -18.34
N GLN A 304 -12.71 0.45 -17.71
CA GLN A 304 -12.87 1.61 -16.83
C GLN A 304 -13.13 2.88 -17.64
N ASN A 305 -14.05 3.73 -17.18
CA ASN A 305 -14.39 4.96 -17.92
C ASN A 305 -13.69 6.21 -17.37
N ASP A 306 -13.24 6.17 -16.12
CA ASP A 306 -12.54 7.30 -15.51
C ASP A 306 -11.07 7.30 -15.91
N LEU A 307 -10.59 8.43 -16.43
CA LEU A 307 -9.24 8.59 -16.96
C LEU A 307 -8.17 8.23 -15.91
N LYS A 308 -8.29 8.75 -14.68
CA LYS A 308 -7.37 8.44 -13.58
C LYS A 308 -7.39 6.97 -13.18
N ARG A 309 -8.56 6.32 -13.18
CA ARG A 309 -8.68 4.90 -12.79
C ARG A 309 -8.05 3.98 -13.83
N VAL A 310 -8.16 4.29 -15.12
CA VAL A 310 -7.43 3.56 -16.17
C VAL A 310 -5.93 3.62 -15.91
N ILE A 311 -5.40 4.81 -15.58
CA ILE A 311 -3.98 4.96 -15.26
C ILE A 311 -3.63 4.21 -13.95
N ALA A 312 -4.47 4.21 -12.94
CA ALA A 312 -4.26 3.45 -11.70
C ALA A 312 -4.23 1.92 -11.91
N TYR A 313 -5.10 1.36 -12.75
CA TYR A 313 -5.02 -0.06 -13.09
C TYR A 313 -3.78 -0.37 -13.92
N SER A 314 -3.39 0.55 -14.78
CA SER A 314 -2.15 0.42 -15.53
C SER A 314 -0.92 0.46 -14.62
N THR A 315 -0.93 1.12 -13.45
CA THR A 315 0.18 1.02 -12.49
C THR A 315 0.15 -0.32 -11.77
N CYS A 316 -1.01 -0.74 -11.27
CA CYS A 316 -1.19 -2.07 -10.66
C CYS A 316 -0.65 -3.19 -11.56
N SER A 317 -0.91 -3.10 -12.87
CA SER A 317 -0.38 -4.07 -13.84
C SER A 317 1.15 -4.05 -13.92
N GLN A 318 1.76 -2.86 -14.08
CA GLN A 318 3.21 -2.68 -14.20
C GLN A 318 3.97 -3.08 -12.92
N LEU A 319 3.38 -2.83 -11.75
CA LEU A 319 3.93 -3.29 -10.49
C LEU A 319 3.87 -4.81 -10.36
N GLY A 320 2.83 -5.45 -10.92
CA GLY A 320 2.81 -6.91 -11.10
C GLY A 320 4.03 -7.41 -11.88
N TYR A 321 4.42 -6.72 -12.97
CA TYR A 321 5.68 -7.02 -13.70
C TYR A 321 6.92 -6.92 -12.83
N MET A 322 7.03 -5.85 -12.04
CA MET A 322 8.16 -5.66 -11.13
C MET A 322 8.24 -6.75 -10.06
N ILE A 323 7.11 -7.16 -9.49
CA ILE A 323 7.08 -8.18 -8.44
C ILE A 323 7.39 -9.55 -9.01
N PHE A 324 6.81 -9.94 -10.15
CA PHE A 324 7.19 -11.23 -10.70
C PHE A 324 8.64 -11.24 -11.18
N ALA A 325 9.20 -10.12 -11.67
CA ALA A 325 10.63 -10.02 -11.99
C ALA A 325 11.52 -10.29 -10.77
N CYS A 326 11.16 -9.73 -9.59
CA CYS A 326 11.80 -10.08 -8.33
C CYS A 326 11.64 -11.57 -7.99
N GLY A 327 10.47 -12.17 -8.24
CA GLY A 327 10.22 -13.59 -8.01
C GLY A 327 11.03 -14.51 -8.93
N ILE A 328 11.39 -14.07 -10.13
CA ILE A 328 12.28 -14.79 -11.07
C ILE A 328 13.75 -14.49 -10.76
N SER A 329 14.08 -14.02 -9.55
CA SER A 329 15.44 -13.70 -9.09
C SER A 329 16.15 -12.58 -9.90
N ASN A 330 15.40 -11.72 -10.60
CA ASN A 330 15.92 -10.60 -11.40
C ASN A 330 15.58 -9.25 -10.78
N TYR A 331 16.12 -8.98 -9.60
CA TYR A 331 15.83 -7.76 -8.84
C TYR A 331 16.38 -6.49 -9.52
N SER A 332 17.56 -6.56 -10.16
CA SER A 332 18.17 -5.42 -10.87
C SER A 332 17.26 -4.90 -11.99
N VAL A 333 16.72 -5.82 -12.79
CA VAL A 333 15.78 -5.52 -13.87
C VAL A 333 14.47 -4.95 -13.33
N SER A 334 13.99 -5.47 -12.20
CA SER A 334 12.81 -4.94 -11.52
C SER A 334 13.00 -3.49 -11.06
N VAL A 335 14.14 -3.16 -10.43
CA VAL A 335 14.46 -1.80 -9.99
C VAL A 335 14.66 -0.86 -11.19
N PHE A 336 15.27 -1.35 -12.28
CA PHE A 336 15.38 -0.58 -13.53
C PHE A 336 14.01 -0.27 -14.15
N HIS A 337 13.10 -1.26 -14.19
CA HIS A 337 11.74 -1.01 -14.66
C HIS A 337 10.98 -0.06 -13.75
N LEU A 338 11.18 -0.15 -12.43
CA LEU A 338 10.63 0.78 -11.45
C LEU A 338 11.06 2.22 -11.74
N MET A 339 12.35 2.46 -12.01
CA MET A 339 12.87 3.77 -12.38
C MET A 339 12.19 4.31 -13.64
N ASN A 340 12.14 3.52 -14.72
CA ASN A 340 11.50 3.94 -15.98
C ASN A 340 10.01 4.20 -15.79
N HIS A 341 9.32 3.31 -15.06
CA HIS A 341 7.90 3.43 -14.72
C HIS A 341 7.59 4.73 -13.99
N ALA A 342 8.44 5.12 -13.05
CA ALA A 342 8.23 6.32 -12.29
C ALA A 342 8.15 7.58 -13.20
N PHE A 343 9.02 7.67 -14.23
CA PHE A 343 8.96 8.76 -15.21
C PHE A 343 7.69 8.75 -16.07
N PHE A 344 7.42 7.65 -16.78
CA PHE A 344 6.29 7.63 -17.71
C PHE A 344 4.93 7.61 -17.02
N LYS A 345 4.82 7.10 -15.79
CA LYS A 345 3.56 7.19 -15.01
C LYS A 345 3.33 8.57 -14.42
N ALA A 346 4.37 9.21 -13.90
CA ALA A 346 4.24 10.59 -13.44
C ALA A 346 3.79 11.48 -14.61
N LEU A 347 4.37 11.28 -15.81
CA LEU A 347 3.96 11.98 -17.02
C LEU A 347 2.47 11.78 -17.32
N LEU A 348 1.99 10.53 -17.31
CA LEU A 348 0.59 10.20 -17.58
C LEU A 348 -0.38 10.77 -16.53
N PHE A 349 -0.05 10.73 -15.24
CA PHE A 349 -0.92 11.29 -14.20
C PHE A 349 -0.95 12.82 -14.22
N LEU A 350 0.16 13.48 -14.51
CA LEU A 350 0.19 14.94 -14.62
C LEU A 350 -0.46 15.43 -15.91
N SER A 351 -0.32 14.70 -17.03
CA SER A 351 -1.03 15.01 -18.28
C SER A 351 -2.54 14.78 -18.13
N ALA A 352 -2.94 13.72 -17.42
CA ALA A 352 -4.32 13.50 -16.99
C ALA A 352 -4.82 14.68 -16.15
N GLY A 353 -4.00 15.16 -15.22
CA GLY A 353 -4.34 16.31 -14.37
C GLY A 353 -4.59 17.59 -15.18
N SER A 354 -3.78 17.86 -16.21
CA SER A 354 -4.00 19.04 -17.06
C SER A 354 -5.27 18.93 -17.89
N VAL A 355 -5.59 17.73 -18.40
CA VAL A 355 -6.85 17.50 -19.13
C VAL A 355 -8.06 17.69 -18.21
N ILE A 356 -8.02 17.14 -17.00
CA ILE A 356 -9.11 17.26 -16.02
C ILE A 356 -9.32 18.70 -15.61
N HIS A 357 -8.24 19.43 -15.32
CA HIS A 357 -8.33 20.84 -14.92
C HIS A 357 -8.87 21.72 -16.06
N ALA A 358 -8.45 21.47 -17.30
CA ALA A 358 -8.95 22.20 -18.46
C ALA A 358 -10.41 21.87 -18.84
N MET A 359 -10.93 20.72 -18.38
CA MET A 359 -12.30 20.25 -18.57
C MET A 359 -13.19 20.45 -17.34
N SER A 360 -12.94 21.49 -16.53
CA SER A 360 -13.74 21.82 -15.33
C SER A 360 -13.93 20.64 -14.36
N ASP A 361 -12.86 19.88 -14.13
CA ASP A 361 -12.81 18.70 -13.25
C ASP A 361 -13.64 17.48 -13.71
N GLU A 362 -14.05 17.42 -14.98
CA GLU A 362 -14.63 16.20 -15.56
C GLU A 362 -13.56 15.11 -15.75
N GLN A 363 -13.84 13.90 -15.24
CA GLN A 363 -12.90 12.76 -15.27
C GLN A 363 -13.35 11.61 -16.19
N ASP A 364 -14.63 11.56 -16.56
CA ASP A 364 -15.20 10.50 -17.38
C ASP A 364 -14.86 10.72 -18.86
N MET A 365 -14.10 9.80 -19.45
CA MET A 365 -13.65 9.90 -20.84
C MET A 365 -14.81 9.92 -21.84
N ARG A 366 -15.99 9.41 -21.47
CA ARG A 366 -17.16 9.36 -22.37
C ARG A 366 -17.76 10.74 -22.65
N LYS A 367 -17.48 11.71 -21.76
CA LYS A 367 -17.89 13.11 -21.90
C LYS A 367 -16.81 13.99 -22.53
N MET A 368 -15.68 13.41 -22.94
CA MET A 368 -14.57 14.12 -23.58
C MET A 368 -14.62 13.90 -25.11
N GLY A 369 -13.52 14.18 -25.79
CA GLY A 369 -13.36 14.02 -27.23
C GLY A 369 -12.88 15.31 -27.90
N GLY A 370 -12.22 15.18 -29.05
CA GLY A 370 -11.77 16.28 -29.92
C GLY A 370 -10.81 17.28 -29.29
N LEU A 371 -10.19 16.93 -28.16
CA LEU A 371 -9.26 17.80 -27.44
C LEU A 371 -7.86 17.88 -28.08
N ALA A 372 -7.57 17.10 -29.12
CA ALA A 372 -6.26 17.10 -29.77
C ALA A 372 -5.91 18.46 -30.40
N SER A 373 -6.91 19.16 -30.94
CA SER A 373 -6.72 20.49 -31.55
C SER A 373 -6.65 21.60 -30.50
N SER A 374 -7.35 21.46 -29.37
CA SER A 374 -7.35 22.46 -28.30
C SER A 374 -6.12 22.37 -27.41
N PHE A 375 -5.60 21.16 -27.16
CA PHE A 375 -4.44 20.92 -26.28
C PHE A 375 -3.35 20.08 -26.95
N PRO A 376 -2.70 20.60 -28.01
CA PRO A 376 -1.70 19.83 -28.74
C PRO A 376 -0.50 19.44 -27.87
N PHE A 377 -0.14 20.26 -26.87
CA PHE A 377 0.98 19.98 -25.99
C PHE A 377 0.67 18.83 -25.03
N THR A 378 -0.45 18.89 -24.30
CA THR A 378 -0.82 17.80 -23.38
C THR A 378 -1.11 16.50 -24.11
N TYR A 379 -1.68 16.55 -25.31
CA TYR A 379 -1.83 15.38 -26.18
C TYR A 379 -0.47 14.75 -26.51
N ALA A 380 0.52 15.54 -26.94
CA ALA A 380 1.85 15.03 -27.25
C ALA A 380 2.54 14.41 -26.02
N MET A 381 2.42 15.04 -24.85
CA MET A 381 2.98 14.52 -23.59
C MET A 381 2.32 13.20 -23.17
N MET A 382 0.99 13.12 -23.25
CA MET A 382 0.26 11.90 -22.92
C MET A 382 0.53 10.77 -23.93
N LEU A 383 0.69 11.10 -25.22
CA LEU A 383 1.09 10.16 -26.26
C LEU A 383 2.48 9.58 -25.97
N MET A 384 3.49 10.40 -25.69
CA MET A 384 4.84 9.94 -25.34
C MET A 384 4.83 9.00 -24.13
N GLY A 385 4.11 9.38 -23.06
CA GLY A 385 3.97 8.54 -21.86
C GLY A 385 3.29 7.20 -22.16
N SER A 386 2.26 7.20 -23.01
CA SER A 386 1.53 5.99 -23.38
C SER A 386 2.37 5.05 -24.24
N LEU A 387 3.12 5.56 -25.23
CA LEU A 387 4.00 4.75 -26.07
C LEU A 387 5.12 4.13 -25.23
N SER A 388 5.67 4.90 -24.29
CA SER A 388 6.64 4.39 -23.32
C SER A 388 6.05 3.29 -22.45
N LEU A 389 4.83 3.44 -21.93
CA LEU A 389 4.17 2.43 -21.09
C LEU A 389 3.94 1.11 -21.83
N ILE A 390 3.55 1.19 -23.10
CA ILE A 390 3.22 0.02 -23.92
C ILE A 390 4.48 -0.81 -24.22
N GLY A 391 5.64 -0.16 -24.27
CA GLY A 391 6.91 -0.77 -24.67
C GLY A 391 7.20 -0.60 -26.16
N PHE A 392 6.84 0.56 -26.74
CA PHE A 392 7.19 0.83 -28.13
C PHE A 392 8.72 0.82 -28.32
N PRO A 393 9.26 0.24 -29.41
CA PRO A 393 10.70 0.16 -29.64
C PRO A 393 11.41 1.50 -29.46
N PHE A 394 12.62 1.46 -28.92
CA PHE A 394 13.47 2.63 -28.58
C PHE A 394 13.04 3.47 -27.38
N LEU A 395 11.82 3.30 -26.85
CA LEU A 395 11.40 4.01 -25.64
C LEU A 395 11.78 3.27 -24.36
N THR A 396 11.69 3.95 -23.22
CA THR A 396 12.19 3.42 -21.94
C THR A 396 11.46 2.16 -21.45
N GLY A 397 10.18 2.01 -21.79
CA GLY A 397 9.45 0.78 -21.48
C GLY A 397 9.97 -0.44 -22.23
N PHE A 398 10.42 -0.29 -23.48
CA PHE A 398 10.96 -1.40 -24.27
C PHE A 398 12.20 -2.00 -23.60
N TYR A 399 13.16 -1.16 -23.20
CA TYR A 399 14.40 -1.62 -22.57
C TYR A 399 14.22 -2.32 -21.23
N SER A 400 13.07 -2.17 -20.58
CA SER A 400 12.82 -2.75 -19.26
C SER A 400 11.78 -3.86 -19.30
N LYS A 401 10.60 -3.60 -19.86
CA LYS A 401 9.46 -4.52 -19.85
C LYS A 401 9.69 -5.75 -20.73
N ASP A 402 10.31 -5.58 -21.90
CA ASP A 402 10.53 -6.71 -22.80
C ASP A 402 11.61 -7.64 -22.25
N VAL A 403 12.66 -7.09 -21.63
CA VAL A 403 13.69 -7.86 -20.91
C VAL A 403 13.07 -8.69 -19.78
N ILE A 404 12.11 -8.15 -19.01
CA ILE A 404 11.40 -8.92 -17.98
C ILE A 404 10.68 -10.14 -18.58
N LEU A 405 10.06 -9.98 -19.74
CA LEU A 405 9.36 -11.08 -20.42
C LEU A 405 10.34 -12.11 -21.00
N GLU A 406 11.44 -11.67 -21.59
CA GLU A 406 12.50 -12.55 -22.08
C GLU A 406 13.06 -13.43 -20.95
N LEU A 407 13.37 -12.82 -19.80
CA LEU A 407 13.85 -13.51 -18.60
C LEU A 407 12.82 -14.50 -18.04
N ALA A 408 11.53 -14.17 -18.11
CA ALA A 408 10.49 -15.07 -17.64
C ALA A 408 10.43 -16.37 -18.45
N TYR A 409 10.62 -16.27 -19.77
CA TYR A 409 10.67 -17.42 -20.65
C TYR A 409 11.95 -18.26 -20.44
N THR A 410 13.10 -17.62 -20.26
CA THR A 410 14.39 -18.34 -20.15
C THR A 410 14.67 -18.93 -18.78
N LYS A 411 13.88 -18.66 -17.74
CA LYS A 411 14.05 -19.33 -16.43
C LYS A 411 13.79 -20.85 -16.49
N TYR A 412 13.20 -21.37 -17.57
CA TYR A 412 12.84 -22.78 -17.76
C TYR A 412 12.10 -23.42 -16.57
N THR A 413 11.27 -22.64 -15.88
CA THR A 413 10.42 -23.11 -14.77
C THR A 413 8.95 -23.00 -15.16
N ILE A 414 8.10 -23.83 -14.55
CA ILE A 414 6.65 -23.77 -14.75
C ILE A 414 6.12 -22.38 -14.34
N SER A 415 6.62 -21.83 -13.23
CA SER A 415 6.26 -20.49 -12.76
C SER A 415 6.74 -19.38 -13.71
N GLY A 416 7.94 -19.51 -14.29
CA GLY A 416 8.46 -18.57 -15.31
C GLY A 416 7.60 -18.57 -16.57
N ASN A 417 7.28 -19.75 -17.11
CA ASN A 417 6.42 -19.88 -18.29
C ASN A 417 5.00 -19.34 -18.03
N PHE A 418 4.45 -19.60 -16.84
CA PHE A 418 3.18 -19.03 -16.43
C PHE A 418 3.22 -17.50 -16.39
N ALA A 419 4.29 -16.92 -15.82
CA ALA A 419 4.49 -15.48 -15.79
C ALA A 419 4.67 -14.88 -17.19
N PHE A 420 5.39 -15.56 -18.09
CA PHE A 420 5.58 -15.11 -19.48
C PHE A 420 4.26 -15.01 -20.24
N TRP A 421 3.40 -16.04 -20.17
CA TRP A 421 2.12 -16.03 -20.91
C TRP A 421 1.14 -15.00 -20.36
N LEU A 422 0.98 -14.91 -19.04
CA LEU A 422 0.13 -13.87 -18.45
C LEU A 422 0.68 -12.47 -18.70
N GLY A 423 1.99 -12.30 -18.57
CA GLY A 423 2.70 -11.05 -18.83
C GLY A 423 2.62 -10.60 -20.29
N SER A 424 2.75 -11.52 -21.25
CA SER A 424 2.63 -11.18 -22.68
C SER A 424 1.19 -10.80 -23.04
N VAL A 425 0.19 -11.55 -22.56
CA VAL A 425 -1.23 -11.20 -22.75
C VAL A 425 -1.56 -9.86 -22.09
N SER A 426 -1.01 -9.54 -20.92
CA SER A 426 -1.21 -8.21 -20.34
C SER A 426 -0.59 -7.10 -21.19
N VAL A 427 0.44 -7.33 -22.01
CA VAL A 427 0.94 -6.33 -22.98
C VAL A 427 -0.16 -5.94 -23.97
N LEU A 428 -0.88 -6.91 -24.52
CA LEU A 428 -2.00 -6.66 -25.44
C LEU A 428 -3.05 -5.75 -24.81
N PHE A 429 -3.46 -6.06 -23.59
CA PHE A 429 -4.44 -5.25 -22.86
C PHE A 429 -3.87 -3.88 -22.48
N THR A 430 -2.58 -3.80 -22.12
CA THR A 430 -1.92 -2.51 -21.83
C THR A 430 -1.92 -1.57 -23.01
N SER A 431 -1.70 -2.11 -24.21
CA SER A 431 -1.81 -1.35 -25.45
C SER A 431 -3.24 -0.90 -25.70
N TYR A 432 -4.20 -1.83 -25.59
CA TYR A 432 -5.61 -1.53 -25.84
C TYR A 432 -6.15 -0.39 -24.95
N TYR A 433 -6.02 -0.50 -23.62
CA TYR A 433 -6.60 0.52 -22.74
C TYR A 433 -5.87 1.86 -22.83
N SER A 434 -4.57 1.88 -23.15
CA SER A 434 -3.79 3.10 -23.28
C SER A 434 -4.21 3.87 -24.54
N PHE A 435 -4.29 3.19 -25.67
CA PHE A 435 -4.79 3.80 -26.91
C PHE A 435 -6.28 4.16 -26.81
N ARG A 436 -7.11 3.33 -26.17
CA ARG A 436 -8.50 3.70 -25.88
C ARG A 436 -8.60 5.00 -25.09
N SER A 437 -7.76 5.17 -24.05
CA SER A 437 -7.76 6.41 -23.27
C SER A 437 -7.42 7.61 -24.14
N LEU A 438 -6.39 7.52 -25.00
CA LEU A 438 -6.04 8.59 -25.94
C LEU A 438 -7.16 8.88 -26.95
N PHE A 439 -7.77 7.84 -27.52
CA PHE A 439 -8.82 8.01 -28.53
C PHE A 439 -10.04 8.70 -27.94
N LEU A 440 -10.56 8.22 -26.80
CA LEU A 440 -11.75 8.78 -26.19
C LEU A 440 -11.55 10.22 -25.69
N THR A 441 -10.34 10.56 -25.21
CA THR A 441 -10.09 11.90 -24.67
C THR A 441 -9.80 12.93 -25.76
N PHE A 442 -9.01 12.57 -26.78
CA PHE A 442 -8.46 13.54 -27.73
C PHE A 442 -8.99 13.44 -29.17
N LEU A 443 -9.26 12.23 -29.68
CA LEU A 443 -9.43 12.00 -31.13
C LEU A 443 -10.88 11.74 -31.56
N VAL A 444 -11.67 11.07 -30.73
CA VAL A 444 -13.11 10.85 -30.97
C VAL A 444 -13.85 12.20 -30.94
N PRO A 445 -14.94 12.40 -31.72
CA PRO A 445 -15.73 13.64 -31.66
C PRO A 445 -16.15 14.02 -30.24
N THR A 446 -16.19 15.32 -29.96
CA THR A 446 -16.51 15.88 -28.64
C THR A 446 -17.93 15.51 -28.19
N ASN A 447 -18.05 14.88 -27.02
CA ASN A 447 -19.33 14.69 -26.33
C ASN A 447 -19.57 15.72 -25.20
N SER A 448 -18.62 16.63 -24.96
CA SER A 448 -18.71 17.68 -23.96
C SER A 448 -19.62 18.83 -24.40
N PHE A 449 -20.12 19.60 -23.42
CA PHE A 449 -20.89 20.80 -23.71
C PHE A 449 -20.01 21.86 -24.39
N GLY A 450 -20.55 22.59 -25.37
CA GLY A 450 -19.79 23.62 -26.10
C GLY A 450 -19.23 24.73 -25.21
N ARG A 451 -19.86 25.02 -24.07
CA ARG A 451 -19.36 25.99 -23.09
C ARG A 451 -18.01 25.59 -22.49
N ASP A 452 -17.81 24.30 -22.24
CA ASP A 452 -16.59 23.80 -21.60
C ASP A 452 -15.44 23.85 -22.60
N ILE A 453 -15.68 23.39 -23.83
CA ILE A 453 -14.73 23.45 -24.96
C ILE A 453 -14.24 24.88 -25.23
N LEU A 454 -15.11 25.89 -25.10
CA LEU A 454 -14.72 27.29 -25.31
C LEU A 454 -13.82 27.86 -24.21
N ARG A 455 -13.84 27.29 -23.00
CA ARG A 455 -13.05 27.72 -21.83
C ARG A 455 -11.76 26.91 -21.66
N CYS A 456 -11.68 25.80 -22.37
CA CYS A 456 -10.51 24.95 -22.44
C CYS A 456 -9.27 25.74 -22.88
N HIS A 457 -8.22 25.70 -22.05
CA HIS A 457 -6.89 26.19 -22.38
C HIS A 457 -5.84 25.13 -22.04
N ASP A 458 -4.74 25.12 -22.79
CA ASP A 458 -3.65 24.18 -22.57
C ASP A 458 -2.91 24.49 -21.26
N ALA A 459 -2.08 23.55 -20.81
CA ALA A 459 -1.41 23.62 -19.52
C ALA A 459 -0.56 24.90 -19.37
N PRO A 460 -0.71 25.66 -18.28
CA PRO A 460 0.13 26.83 -18.02
C PRO A 460 1.58 26.41 -17.79
N ILE A 461 2.52 27.36 -17.96
CA ILE A 461 3.97 27.11 -17.90
C ILE A 461 4.41 26.31 -16.66
N PRO A 462 3.95 26.61 -15.43
CA PRO A 462 4.33 25.84 -14.24
C PRO A 462 3.89 24.37 -14.26
N MET A 463 2.80 24.05 -14.97
CA MET A 463 2.38 22.66 -15.22
C MET A 463 3.15 22.04 -16.38
N ALA A 464 3.48 22.82 -17.41
CA ALA A 464 4.14 22.35 -18.63
C ALA A 464 5.62 21.95 -18.40
N ILE A 465 6.36 22.68 -17.57
CA ILE A 465 7.79 22.39 -17.28
C ILE A 465 7.96 20.95 -16.70
N PRO A 466 7.21 20.54 -15.65
CA PRO A 466 7.23 19.16 -15.17
C PRO A 466 6.95 18.12 -16.26
N LEU A 467 5.99 18.38 -17.14
CA LEU A 467 5.62 17.46 -18.22
C LEU A 467 6.77 17.29 -19.23
N ILE A 468 7.45 18.37 -19.62
CA ILE A 468 8.60 18.31 -20.53
C ILE A 468 9.73 17.48 -19.93
N LEU A 469 10.09 17.74 -18.67
CA LEU A 469 11.18 17.01 -18.01
C LEU A 469 10.86 15.52 -17.84
N LEU A 470 9.62 15.18 -17.49
CA LEU A 470 9.16 13.79 -17.41
C LEU A 470 9.11 13.12 -18.79
N ALA A 471 8.73 13.85 -19.84
CA ALA A 471 8.77 13.35 -21.21
C ALA A 471 10.18 13.01 -21.65
N LEU A 472 11.15 13.90 -21.43
CA LEU A 472 12.57 13.62 -21.69
C LEU A 472 13.03 12.38 -20.90
N GLY A 473 12.64 12.26 -19.64
CA GLY A 473 12.89 11.08 -18.82
C GLY A 473 12.32 9.79 -19.46
N SER A 474 11.06 9.84 -19.90
CA SER A 474 10.34 8.71 -20.49
C SER A 474 10.83 8.28 -21.88
N LEU A 475 11.60 9.13 -22.57
CA LEU A 475 12.21 8.83 -23.87
C LEU A 475 13.63 8.28 -23.71
N PHE A 476 14.48 8.95 -22.91
CA PHE A 476 15.92 8.73 -22.97
C PHE A 476 16.51 7.90 -21.82
N VAL A 477 15.94 7.96 -20.61
CA VAL A 477 16.57 7.39 -19.40
C VAL A 477 16.82 5.89 -19.54
N GLY A 478 15.84 5.15 -20.05
CA GLY A 478 15.94 3.71 -20.28
C GLY A 478 17.05 3.34 -21.26
N TYR A 479 17.25 4.10 -22.36
CA TYR A 479 18.37 3.83 -23.27
C TYR A 479 19.72 4.11 -22.60
N LEU A 480 19.84 5.28 -21.94
CA LEU A 480 21.08 5.72 -21.32
C LEU A 480 21.51 4.85 -20.12
N ALA A 481 20.55 4.38 -19.32
CA ALA A 481 20.81 3.61 -18.12
C ALA A 481 20.82 2.09 -18.34
N LYS A 482 20.42 1.59 -19.51
CA LYS A 482 20.38 0.14 -19.82
C LYS A 482 21.74 -0.51 -19.57
N ASP A 483 22.78 -0.01 -20.22
CA ASP A 483 24.12 -0.61 -20.16
C ASP A 483 24.73 -0.49 -18.77
N MET A 484 24.33 0.50 -17.98
CA MET A 484 24.78 0.68 -16.60
C MET A 484 24.09 -0.28 -15.63
N MET A 485 22.77 -0.50 -15.76
CA MET A 485 21.97 -1.22 -14.76
C MET A 485 21.66 -2.68 -15.13
N ILE A 486 21.56 -3.00 -16.43
CA ILE A 486 21.24 -4.35 -16.93
C ILE A 486 22.35 -4.85 -17.88
N GLY A 487 23.37 -4.05 -18.18
CA GLY A 487 24.49 -4.52 -19.01
C GLY A 487 25.13 -5.81 -18.45
N LEU A 488 25.54 -6.69 -19.36
CA LEU A 488 26.27 -7.92 -19.00
C LEU A 488 27.55 -7.57 -18.24
N GLY A 489 27.74 -8.15 -17.05
CA GLY A 489 28.94 -7.94 -16.24
C GLY A 489 29.08 -6.54 -15.64
N THR A 490 27.96 -5.81 -15.46
CA THR A 490 28.00 -4.48 -14.84
C THR A 490 28.37 -4.54 -13.37
N ASN A 491 29.37 -3.73 -12.98
CA ASN A 491 29.78 -3.59 -11.57
C ASN A 491 28.87 -2.63 -10.77
N PHE A 492 27.87 -2.01 -11.41
CA PHE A 492 27.02 -0.97 -10.83
C PHE A 492 26.32 -1.39 -9.53
N TRP A 493 25.82 -2.63 -9.47
CA TRP A 493 25.10 -3.13 -8.31
C TRP A 493 26.03 -3.65 -7.20
N ALA A 494 27.31 -3.89 -7.50
CA ALA A 494 28.25 -4.55 -6.60
C ALA A 494 27.61 -5.80 -5.92
N ASN A 495 27.33 -5.73 -4.62
CA ASN A 495 26.73 -6.84 -3.85
C ASN A 495 25.21 -6.67 -3.60
N SER A 496 24.58 -5.61 -4.11
CA SER A 496 23.18 -5.25 -3.81
C SER A 496 22.47 -4.72 -5.07
N PRO A 497 21.47 -5.43 -5.63
CA PRO A 497 20.86 -6.65 -5.13
C PRO A 497 21.72 -7.91 -5.36
N PHE A 498 21.67 -8.83 -4.40
CA PHE A 498 22.31 -10.15 -4.46
C PHE A 498 21.44 -11.16 -5.21
N VAL A 499 22.07 -11.97 -6.07
CA VAL A 499 21.47 -13.09 -6.79
C VAL A 499 22.43 -14.29 -6.68
N LEU A 500 21.89 -15.50 -6.47
CA LEU A 500 22.73 -16.71 -6.47
C LEU A 500 23.21 -17.02 -7.89
N PRO A 501 24.45 -17.50 -8.09
CA PRO A 501 24.97 -17.82 -9.44
C PRO A 501 24.10 -18.82 -10.21
N LYS A 502 23.43 -19.75 -9.52
CA LYS A 502 22.50 -20.71 -10.13
C LYS A 502 21.25 -20.04 -10.73
N ASN A 503 20.90 -18.87 -10.22
CA ASN A 503 19.69 -18.14 -10.56
C ASN A 503 19.93 -17.04 -11.61
N GLU A 504 21.18 -16.73 -11.91
CA GLU A 504 21.59 -15.75 -12.90
C GLU A 504 21.25 -16.25 -14.32
N ILE A 505 20.27 -15.61 -14.97
CA ILE A 505 19.75 -16.03 -16.29
C ILE A 505 19.88 -14.91 -17.35
N LEU A 506 20.58 -13.83 -17.03
CA LEU A 506 20.65 -12.66 -17.90
C LEU A 506 21.38 -12.97 -19.22
N ALA A 507 22.56 -13.59 -19.14
CA ALA A 507 23.31 -14.01 -20.33
C ALA A 507 22.53 -15.04 -21.18
N GLU A 508 21.87 -16.00 -20.52
CA GLU A 508 21.02 -16.98 -21.22
C GLU A 508 19.83 -16.29 -21.92
N SER A 509 19.21 -15.28 -21.28
CA SER A 509 18.09 -14.54 -21.90
C SER A 509 18.49 -13.78 -23.16
N GLU A 510 19.69 -13.19 -23.19
CA GLU A 510 20.13 -12.40 -24.32
C GLU A 510 20.40 -13.29 -25.55
N PHE A 511 21.05 -14.45 -25.35
CA PHE A 511 21.53 -15.31 -26.45
C PHE A 511 20.65 -16.54 -26.73
N ALA A 512 20.01 -17.14 -25.72
CA ALA A 512 19.27 -18.40 -25.88
C ALA A 512 17.77 -18.21 -26.15
N ALA A 513 17.22 -17.02 -25.90
CA ALA A 513 15.81 -16.74 -26.17
C ALA A 513 15.53 -16.74 -27.70
N PRO A 514 14.62 -17.58 -28.21
CA PRO A 514 14.28 -17.59 -29.63
C PRO A 514 13.79 -16.23 -30.11
N THR A 515 14.17 -15.83 -31.32
CA THR A 515 13.76 -14.55 -31.91
C THR A 515 12.24 -14.36 -31.93
N ILE A 516 11.48 -15.45 -32.10
CA ILE A 516 10.02 -15.45 -32.02
C ILE A 516 9.54 -14.92 -30.67
N THR A 517 10.15 -15.36 -29.56
CA THR A 517 9.74 -14.94 -28.21
C THR A 517 9.96 -13.46 -27.96
N LYS A 518 11.04 -12.89 -28.51
CA LYS A 518 11.33 -11.44 -28.45
C LYS A 518 10.32 -10.62 -29.26
N LEU A 519 9.77 -11.19 -30.34
CA LEU A 519 8.79 -10.51 -31.19
C LEU A 519 7.35 -10.58 -30.64
N ILE A 520 7.01 -11.55 -29.79
CA ILE A 520 5.65 -11.72 -29.25
C ILE A 520 5.12 -10.44 -28.56
N PRO A 521 5.85 -9.79 -27.63
CA PRO A 521 5.37 -8.57 -26.98
C PRO A 521 5.08 -7.43 -27.96
N ILE A 522 5.89 -7.26 -29.00
CA ILE A 522 5.72 -6.25 -30.05
C ILE A 522 4.48 -6.56 -30.91
N LEU A 523 4.26 -7.83 -31.25
CA LEU A 523 3.05 -8.26 -31.97
C LEU A 523 1.79 -8.03 -31.12
N PHE A 524 1.86 -8.29 -29.82
CA PHE A 524 0.75 -8.03 -28.89
C PHE A 524 0.51 -6.53 -28.65
N SER A 525 1.55 -5.70 -28.58
CA SER A 525 1.38 -4.27 -28.45
C SER A 525 0.77 -3.64 -29.70
N THR A 526 1.24 -4.02 -30.89
CA THR A 526 0.71 -3.53 -32.17
C THR A 526 -0.72 -4.02 -32.43
N SER A 527 -1.04 -5.29 -32.11
CA SER A 527 -2.41 -5.80 -32.21
C SER A 527 -3.37 -5.15 -31.22
N GLY A 528 -2.95 -4.90 -29.97
CA GLY A 528 -3.79 -4.17 -29.01
C GLY A 528 -4.12 -2.76 -29.47
N ALA A 529 -3.15 -2.07 -30.10
CA ALA A 529 -3.33 -0.73 -30.65
C ALA A 529 -4.29 -0.73 -31.85
N SER A 530 -4.12 -1.67 -32.79
CA SER A 530 -4.97 -1.78 -33.98
C SER A 530 -6.42 -2.14 -33.60
N VAL A 531 -6.61 -3.02 -32.62
CA VAL A 531 -7.94 -3.34 -32.08
C VAL A 531 -8.56 -2.11 -31.41
N ALA A 532 -7.80 -1.34 -30.62
CA ALA A 532 -8.32 -0.12 -30.01
C ALA A 532 -8.75 0.93 -31.05
N TYR A 533 -8.01 1.06 -32.15
CA TYR A 533 -8.33 1.97 -33.26
C TYR A 533 -9.58 1.51 -34.03
N ASN A 534 -9.72 0.21 -34.30
CA ASN A 534 -10.89 -0.27 -35.04
C ASN A 534 -12.17 -0.22 -34.19
N VAL A 535 -12.09 -0.54 -32.90
CA VAL A 535 -13.27 -0.65 -32.02
C VAL A 535 -13.83 0.70 -31.61
N ASN A 536 -12.99 1.69 -31.26
CA ASN A 536 -13.49 2.92 -30.62
C ASN A 536 -13.89 4.01 -31.65
N PRO A 537 -13.00 4.50 -32.54
CA PRO A 537 -13.39 5.53 -33.50
C PRO A 537 -14.13 5.00 -34.74
N VAL A 538 -13.87 3.76 -35.20
CA VAL A 538 -14.34 3.28 -36.51
C VAL A 538 -15.62 2.43 -36.42
N ALA A 539 -15.76 1.56 -35.42
CA ALA A 539 -16.79 0.51 -35.40
C ALA A 539 -17.91 0.71 -34.35
N ASP A 540 -18.69 1.79 -34.48
CA ASP A 540 -19.86 2.06 -33.63
C ASP A 540 -20.90 0.89 -33.66
N GLN A 541 -21.07 0.23 -34.82
CA GLN A 541 -21.94 -0.94 -34.93
C GLN A 541 -21.53 -2.11 -34.02
N PHE A 542 -20.22 -2.35 -33.88
CA PHE A 542 -19.71 -3.40 -32.99
C PHE A 542 -19.98 -3.05 -31.52
N GLN A 543 -19.79 -1.78 -31.14
CA GLN A 543 -20.06 -1.32 -29.79
C GLN A 543 -21.56 -1.44 -29.44
N ARG A 544 -22.45 -1.07 -30.36
CA ARG A 544 -23.90 -1.23 -30.19
C ARG A 544 -24.32 -2.70 -30.07
N ALA A 545 -23.77 -3.59 -30.91
CA ALA A 545 -24.02 -5.03 -30.83
C ALA A 545 -23.52 -5.64 -29.50
N PHE A 546 -22.38 -5.15 -28.99
CA PHE A 546 -21.85 -5.58 -27.70
C PHE A 546 -22.77 -5.15 -26.55
N GLN A 547 -23.30 -3.93 -26.59
CA GLN A 547 -24.20 -3.39 -25.56
C GLN A 547 -25.58 -4.07 -25.52
N THR A 548 -26.09 -4.56 -26.66
CA THR A 548 -27.42 -5.20 -26.71
C THR A 548 -27.40 -6.65 -26.24
N SER A 549 -26.26 -7.33 -26.31
CA SER A 549 -26.18 -8.74 -25.90
C SER A 549 -26.06 -8.90 -24.37
N THR A 550 -26.83 -9.83 -23.81
CA THR A 550 -26.86 -10.08 -22.36
C THR A 550 -25.53 -10.65 -21.85
N PHE A 551 -24.86 -11.47 -22.65
CA PHE A 551 -23.57 -12.06 -22.31
C PHE A 551 -22.47 -10.99 -22.19
N CYS A 552 -22.34 -10.11 -23.18
CA CYS A 552 -21.36 -9.04 -23.15
C CYS A 552 -21.63 -8.03 -22.03
N ASN A 553 -22.89 -7.75 -21.70
CA ASN A 553 -23.23 -6.94 -20.52
C ASN A 553 -22.79 -7.59 -19.20
N ARG A 554 -22.88 -8.92 -19.07
CA ARG A 554 -22.33 -9.63 -17.91
C ARG A 554 -20.80 -9.50 -17.85
N LEU A 555 -20.10 -9.72 -18.96
CA LEU A 555 -18.64 -9.52 -19.04
C LEU A 555 -18.23 -8.08 -18.73
N TYR A 556 -18.94 -7.11 -19.29
CA TYR A 556 -18.74 -5.70 -19.00
C TYR A 556 -18.90 -5.44 -17.50
N SER A 557 -19.98 -5.93 -16.90
CA SER A 557 -20.22 -5.75 -15.46
C SER A 557 -19.13 -6.38 -14.60
N PHE A 558 -18.59 -7.55 -15.01
CA PHE A 558 -17.51 -8.24 -14.30
C PHE A 558 -16.20 -7.44 -14.30
N PHE A 559 -15.74 -7.01 -15.47
CA PHE A 559 -14.50 -6.26 -15.58
C PHE A 559 -14.62 -4.83 -15.04
N ASN A 560 -15.76 -4.16 -15.27
CA ASN A 560 -16.01 -2.81 -14.77
C ASN A 560 -16.11 -2.81 -13.22
N LYS A 561 -16.77 -3.82 -12.63
CA LYS A 561 -16.81 -4.03 -11.17
C LYS A 561 -15.59 -4.79 -10.63
N ARG A 562 -14.44 -4.71 -11.31
CA ARG A 562 -13.14 -5.13 -10.76
C ARG A 562 -13.11 -6.60 -10.34
N TRP A 563 -13.69 -7.47 -11.16
CA TRP A 563 -13.89 -8.90 -10.90
C TRP A 563 -14.70 -9.20 -9.63
N PHE A 564 -15.49 -8.23 -9.16
CA PHE A 564 -16.27 -8.29 -7.92
C PHE A 564 -15.45 -8.49 -6.63
N PHE A 565 -14.12 -8.24 -6.64
CA PHE A 565 -13.31 -8.32 -5.42
C PHE A 565 -13.83 -7.42 -4.30
N ASP A 566 -14.24 -6.20 -4.63
CA ASP A 566 -14.82 -5.26 -3.67
C ASP A 566 -16.08 -5.84 -3.00
N GLN A 567 -16.93 -6.50 -3.78
CA GLN A 567 -18.14 -7.12 -3.25
C GLN A 567 -17.80 -8.31 -2.35
N VAL A 568 -16.87 -9.16 -2.77
CA VAL A 568 -16.44 -10.31 -1.97
C VAL A 568 -15.83 -9.86 -0.63
N LEU A 569 -14.95 -8.86 -0.64
CA LEU A 569 -14.35 -8.34 0.59
C LEU A 569 -15.41 -7.72 1.51
N ASN A 570 -16.35 -6.94 0.96
CA ASN A 570 -17.39 -6.29 1.76
C ASN A 570 -18.40 -7.29 2.34
N ASP A 571 -18.87 -8.24 1.54
CA ASP A 571 -19.92 -9.18 1.94
C ASP A 571 -19.40 -10.25 2.91
N PHE A 572 -18.20 -10.79 2.66
CA PHE A 572 -17.65 -11.88 3.48
C PHE A 572 -16.79 -11.41 4.64
N LEU A 573 -15.96 -10.37 4.47
CA LEU A 573 -15.07 -9.90 5.54
C LEU A 573 -15.70 -8.73 6.30
N VAL A 574 -15.98 -7.60 5.65
CA VAL A 574 -16.39 -6.38 6.36
C VAL A 574 -17.72 -6.59 7.11
N ARG A 575 -18.72 -7.16 6.45
CA ARG A 575 -20.04 -7.39 7.06
C ARG A 575 -20.00 -8.40 8.20
N SER A 576 -19.16 -9.45 8.11
CA SER A 576 -19.03 -10.44 9.18
C SER A 576 -18.33 -9.86 10.41
N PHE A 577 -17.26 -9.10 10.22
CA PHE A 577 -16.58 -8.40 11.31
C PHE A 577 -17.47 -7.35 11.99
N LEU A 578 -18.23 -6.57 11.21
CA LEU A 578 -19.16 -5.60 11.78
C LEU A 578 -20.29 -6.26 12.57
N ARG A 579 -20.84 -7.38 12.08
CA ARG A 579 -21.84 -8.17 12.81
C ARG A 579 -21.28 -8.74 14.10
N PHE A 580 -20.08 -9.33 14.05
CA PHE A 580 -19.40 -9.83 15.23
C PHE A 580 -19.17 -8.72 16.27
N GLY A 581 -18.71 -7.55 15.82
CA GLY A 581 -18.50 -6.39 16.70
C GLY A 581 -19.79 -5.89 17.36
N TYR A 582 -20.89 -5.88 16.62
CA TYR A 582 -22.17 -5.44 17.15
C TYR A 582 -22.81 -6.49 18.08
N GLU A 583 -22.99 -7.72 17.61
CA GLU A 583 -23.74 -8.77 18.32
C GLU A 583 -22.95 -9.33 19.52
N VAL A 584 -21.65 -9.59 19.34
CA VAL A 584 -20.84 -10.26 20.38
C VAL A 584 -20.23 -9.25 21.35
N SER A 585 -19.43 -8.28 20.87
CA SER A 585 -18.77 -7.34 21.78
C SER A 585 -19.73 -6.31 22.38
N PHE A 586 -20.53 -5.63 21.56
CA PHE A 586 -21.33 -4.53 22.09
C PHE A 586 -22.61 -5.01 22.78
N GLU A 587 -23.43 -5.83 22.13
CA GLU A 587 -24.72 -6.25 22.66
C GLU A 587 -24.60 -7.32 23.74
N ALA A 588 -23.89 -8.42 23.48
CA ALA A 588 -23.80 -9.53 24.43
C ALA A 588 -22.81 -9.28 25.58
N LEU A 589 -21.64 -8.68 25.33
CA LEU A 589 -20.64 -8.44 26.36
C LEU A 589 -20.87 -7.12 27.09
N ASP A 590 -20.76 -5.97 26.41
CA ASP A 590 -20.75 -4.65 27.07
C ASP A 590 -22.11 -4.32 27.69
N LYS A 591 -23.18 -4.29 26.88
CA LYS A 591 -24.56 -4.01 27.36
C LYS A 591 -25.23 -5.21 28.03
N GLY A 592 -24.71 -6.41 27.79
CA GLY A 592 -25.27 -7.65 28.32
C GLY A 592 -24.58 -8.06 29.61
N ALA A 593 -23.59 -8.95 29.47
CA ALA A 593 -22.94 -9.62 30.58
C ALA A 593 -22.29 -8.66 31.58
N ILE A 594 -21.55 -7.64 31.10
CA ILE A 594 -20.83 -6.71 31.97
C ILE A 594 -21.80 -5.82 32.73
N GLU A 595 -22.86 -5.32 32.10
CA GLU A 595 -23.87 -4.48 32.75
C GLU A 595 -24.71 -5.28 33.77
N ILE A 596 -25.13 -6.50 33.41
CA ILE A 596 -25.89 -7.39 34.29
C ILE A 596 -25.04 -7.88 35.47
N LEU A 597 -23.77 -8.24 35.28
CA LEU A 597 -22.90 -8.64 36.39
C LEU A 597 -22.38 -7.44 37.19
N GLY A 598 -22.36 -6.27 36.56
CA GLY A 598 -21.89 -5.02 37.14
C GLY A 598 -22.96 -4.26 37.91
N PRO A 599 -23.02 -2.92 37.76
CA PRO A 599 -23.85 -2.06 38.61
C PRO A 599 -25.34 -2.37 38.57
N TYR A 600 -25.87 -2.76 37.41
CA TYR A 600 -27.30 -2.99 37.25
C TYR A 600 -27.75 -4.24 38.03
N GLY A 601 -27.07 -5.39 37.87
CA GLY A 601 -27.45 -6.58 38.64
C GLY A 601 -27.18 -6.44 40.12
N ILE A 602 -26.11 -5.74 40.52
CA ILE A 602 -25.83 -5.46 41.93
C ILE A 602 -26.96 -4.59 42.51
N SER A 603 -27.28 -3.44 41.91
CA SER A 603 -28.34 -2.56 42.40
C SER A 603 -29.70 -3.25 42.45
N TYR A 604 -30.02 -4.04 41.42
CA TYR A 604 -31.27 -4.79 41.36
C TYR A 604 -31.37 -5.87 42.45
N THR A 605 -30.29 -6.60 42.68
CA THR A 605 -30.25 -7.63 43.72
C THR A 605 -30.31 -7.02 45.11
N PHE A 606 -29.55 -5.95 45.38
CA PHE A 606 -29.60 -5.24 46.65
C PHE A 606 -30.97 -4.62 46.91
N ARG A 607 -31.60 -4.02 45.91
CA ARG A 607 -32.96 -3.47 46.04
C ARG A 607 -33.97 -4.55 46.41
N ARG A 608 -33.96 -5.68 45.70
CA ARG A 608 -34.83 -6.84 46.03
C ARG A 608 -34.54 -7.40 47.41
N LEU A 609 -33.28 -7.43 47.83
CA LEU A 609 -32.88 -7.94 49.13
C LEU A 609 -33.30 -6.97 50.24
N ALA A 610 -33.19 -5.66 50.02
CA ALA A 610 -33.70 -4.63 50.91
C ALA A 610 -35.23 -4.69 51.05
N GLU A 611 -35.97 -4.87 49.94
CA GLU A 611 -37.43 -5.08 49.95
C GLU A 611 -37.83 -6.34 50.74
N ARG A 612 -37.02 -7.41 50.70
CA ARG A 612 -37.26 -8.62 51.51
C ARG A 612 -36.91 -8.43 52.99
N ILE A 613 -35.81 -7.73 53.29
CA ILE A 613 -35.43 -7.44 54.67
C ILE A 613 -36.45 -6.50 55.33
N SER A 614 -36.97 -5.51 54.60
CA SER A 614 -37.99 -4.61 55.14
C SER A 614 -39.28 -5.35 55.50
N GLN A 615 -39.64 -6.40 54.77
CA GLN A 615 -40.78 -7.27 55.10
C GLN A 615 -40.61 -8.03 56.43
N LEU A 616 -39.39 -8.22 56.95
CA LEU A 616 -39.17 -8.80 58.29
C LEU A 616 -39.64 -7.86 59.40
N GLN A 617 -39.68 -6.55 59.14
CA GLN A 617 -40.25 -5.57 60.05
C GLN A 617 -41.77 -5.48 59.84
N SER A 618 -42.49 -6.46 60.38
CA SER A 618 -43.95 -6.54 60.24
C SER A 618 -44.73 -5.51 61.07
N GLY A 619 -44.07 -4.80 61.99
CA GLY A 619 -44.68 -3.80 62.87
C GLY A 619 -45.46 -4.37 64.06
N PHE A 620 -45.69 -5.69 64.11
CA PHE A 620 -46.39 -6.33 65.21
C PHE A 620 -45.46 -6.75 66.34
N VAL A 621 -45.81 -6.39 67.59
CA VAL A 621 -45.00 -6.65 68.79
C VAL A 621 -44.75 -8.14 69.02
N TYR A 622 -45.74 -9.01 68.74
CA TYR A 622 -45.60 -10.45 68.96
C TYR A 622 -44.57 -11.11 68.01
N HIS A 623 -44.40 -10.60 66.79
CA HIS A 623 -43.34 -11.07 65.88
C HIS A 623 -41.95 -10.73 66.43
N TYR A 624 -41.77 -9.55 67.04
CA TYR A 624 -40.51 -9.18 67.68
C TYR A 624 -40.23 -9.97 68.95
N ALA A 625 -41.25 -10.26 69.77
CA ALA A 625 -41.10 -11.13 70.94
C ALA A 625 -40.61 -12.53 70.56
N PHE A 626 -41.22 -13.12 69.52
CA PHE A 626 -40.77 -14.41 68.98
C PHE A 626 -39.33 -14.34 68.44
N ALA A 627 -39.00 -13.28 67.69
CA ALA A 627 -37.64 -13.08 67.14
C ALA A 627 -36.58 -12.92 68.24
N MET A 628 -36.89 -12.21 69.34
CA MET A 628 -35.98 -12.08 70.49
C MET A 628 -35.77 -13.42 71.18
N LEU A 629 -36.84 -14.21 71.37
CA LEU A 629 -36.73 -15.54 71.95
C LEU A 629 -35.86 -16.43 71.06
N LEU A 630 -36.12 -16.49 69.76
CA LEU A 630 -35.31 -17.24 68.78
C LEU A 630 -33.86 -16.77 68.73
N GLY A 631 -33.62 -15.46 68.74
CA GLY A 631 -32.28 -14.88 68.77
C GLY A 631 -31.52 -15.24 70.03
N SER A 632 -32.18 -15.20 71.20
CA SER A 632 -31.56 -15.57 72.48
C SER A 632 -31.26 -17.07 72.56
N THR A 633 -32.16 -17.93 72.09
CA THR A 633 -31.92 -19.37 72.06
C THR A 633 -30.80 -19.71 71.10
N LEU A 634 -30.80 -19.14 69.89
CA LEU A 634 -29.72 -19.32 68.92
C LEU A 634 -28.39 -18.82 69.45
N PHE A 635 -28.35 -17.64 70.07
CA PHE A 635 -27.12 -17.09 70.64
C PHE A 635 -26.55 -17.99 71.75
N VAL A 636 -27.38 -18.43 72.69
CA VAL A 636 -26.94 -19.32 73.79
C VAL A 636 -26.51 -20.69 73.26
N THR A 637 -27.24 -21.23 72.28
CA THR A 637 -26.84 -22.50 71.63
C THR A 637 -25.50 -22.35 70.92
N PHE A 638 -25.31 -21.28 70.15
CA PHE A 638 -24.05 -21.04 69.43
C PHE A 638 -22.90 -20.78 70.39
N SER A 639 -23.09 -19.97 71.43
CA SER A 639 -22.05 -19.67 72.42
C SER A 639 -21.63 -20.92 73.19
N ARG A 640 -22.57 -21.81 73.51
CA ARG A 640 -22.29 -23.05 74.25
C ARG A 640 -21.73 -24.14 73.36
N MET A 641 -22.10 -24.17 72.08
CA MET A 641 -21.49 -25.04 71.07
C MET A 641 -20.15 -24.50 70.56
N TRP A 642 -19.78 -23.26 70.86
CA TRP A 642 -18.53 -22.67 70.39
C TRP A 642 -17.30 -23.43 70.90
N ASP A 643 -17.33 -23.91 72.14
CA ASP A 643 -16.22 -24.66 72.73
C ASP A 643 -15.98 -26.01 72.02
N SER A 644 -17.01 -26.61 71.42
CA SER A 644 -16.85 -27.82 70.59
C SER A 644 -16.55 -27.48 69.13
N LEU A 645 -17.17 -26.44 68.58
CA LEU A 645 -16.96 -25.98 67.20
C LEU A 645 -15.59 -25.34 66.96
N SER A 646 -14.97 -24.71 67.96
CA SER A 646 -13.65 -24.08 67.84
C SER A 646 -12.54 -25.07 67.45
N SER A 647 -12.71 -26.36 67.79
CA SER A 647 -11.79 -27.43 67.39
C SER A 647 -11.91 -27.85 65.92
N TRP A 648 -13.04 -27.54 65.26
CA TRP A 648 -13.31 -27.84 63.84
C TRP A 648 -13.27 -26.60 62.94
N VAL A 649 -13.39 -25.40 63.51
CA VAL A 649 -13.41 -24.13 62.77
C VAL A 649 -12.05 -23.46 62.91
N ASP A 650 -11.22 -23.60 61.88
CA ASP A 650 -9.99 -22.82 61.79
C ASP A 650 -10.35 -21.33 61.61
N ASN A 651 -9.89 -20.44 62.50
CA ASN A 651 -10.32 -19.03 62.52
C ASN A 651 -10.04 -18.30 61.20
N ARG A 652 -9.11 -18.81 60.38
CA ARG A 652 -8.79 -18.29 59.03
C ARG A 652 -9.83 -18.68 57.97
N SER A 653 -10.60 -19.74 58.19
CA SER A 653 -11.64 -20.25 57.28
C SER A 653 -13.02 -19.64 57.51
N SER A 654 -13.21 -18.93 58.63
CA SER A 654 -14.46 -18.24 58.97
C SER A 654 -14.91 -17.24 57.89
N PHE A 655 -13.96 -16.55 57.26
CA PHE A 655 -14.20 -15.63 56.15
C PHE A 655 -14.79 -16.34 54.93
N ILE A 656 -14.34 -17.56 54.64
CA ILE A 656 -14.82 -18.38 53.51
C ILE A 656 -16.24 -18.87 53.78
N LEU A 657 -16.55 -19.25 55.03
CA LEU A 657 -17.91 -19.65 55.43
C LEU A 657 -18.90 -18.48 55.34
N ILE A 658 -18.52 -17.27 55.78
CA ILE A 658 -19.35 -16.07 55.65
C ILE A 658 -19.63 -15.76 54.18
N VAL A 659 -18.60 -15.78 53.32
CA VAL A 659 -18.76 -15.56 51.88
C VAL A 659 -19.61 -16.65 51.23
N SER A 660 -19.46 -17.92 51.63
CA SER A 660 -20.28 -19.01 51.09
C SER A 660 -21.75 -18.92 51.48
N SER A 661 -22.07 -18.42 52.68
CA SER A 661 -23.45 -18.24 53.16
C SER A 661 -24.23 -17.19 52.35
N ILE A 662 -23.53 -16.17 51.82
CA ILE A 662 -24.10 -15.15 50.94
C ILE A 662 -24.53 -15.77 49.60
N TYR A 663 -23.82 -16.79 49.12
CA TYR A 663 -24.14 -17.48 47.86
C TYR A 663 -25.24 -18.54 48.00
N TYR A 664 -25.32 -19.23 49.15
CA TYR A 664 -26.29 -20.33 49.33
C TYR A 664 -27.75 -19.85 49.38
N ASN A 665 -28.00 -18.61 49.81
CA ASN A 665 -29.36 -18.05 49.88
C ASN A 665 -29.99 -17.70 48.51
N LYS A 666 -29.25 -17.88 47.40
CA LYS A 666 -29.75 -17.60 46.04
C LYS A 666 -30.39 -18.80 45.34
N SER A 667 -30.18 -20.04 45.82
CA SER A 667 -30.69 -21.24 45.12
C SER A 667 -32.13 -21.62 45.50
N ILE A 668 -32.68 -21.13 46.61
CA ILE A 668 -33.99 -21.58 47.12
C ILE A 668 -35.17 -20.81 46.49
N ASN A 669 -34.97 -19.63 45.90
CA ASN A 669 -36.07 -18.84 45.29
C ASN A 669 -36.29 -19.09 43.79
N LYS A 670 -35.89 -20.25 43.25
CA LYS A 670 -36.29 -20.68 41.91
C LYS A 670 -37.38 -21.75 41.86
N ASN A 671 -37.83 -22.26 43.01
CA ASN A 671 -38.98 -23.16 43.09
C ASN A 671 -40.00 -22.63 44.10
N LYS A 672 -40.75 -21.58 43.72
CA LYS A 672 -42.12 -21.29 44.15
C LYS A 672 -42.74 -20.31 43.16
#